data_AF-A0A318DSN9-F1
#
_entry.id   AF-A0A318DSN9-F1
#
_cell.length_a   1.000
_cell.length_b   1.000
_cell.length_c   1.000
_cell.angle_alpha   90.00
_cell.angle_beta   90.00
_cell.angle_gamma   90.00
#
_symmetry.space_group_name_H-M   'P 1'
#
loop_
_entity.id
_entity.type
_entity.pdbx_description
1 polymer ?
#
loop_
_entity_poly.entity_id
_entity_poly.type
_entity_poly.pdbx_seq_one_letter_code
_entity_poly.pdbx_strand_id
1 'polypeptide(L)'
;MNATDLARHCLFHLLRAGFRLTPMPMATRDRLRQRFLDRHATLVPQGPQGLPPSRAGVPHRPLRQAGGTAIGFTPYRPGTLPEPLPATLVAFYLPQFHPIPENDAWWGKGFTEWSNVTRALPQFDGHAQPRLPGELGFYDLRHPDVMRRQMELAREYGIGAFCTYFYWFAGKTLLETPLQAWLDDPSLDLPICLCWANENWSRRWDGRADDILIGQKHSAEDDLAFISYVSRYLANPRYLRVDGKPMLLVYRPGLLPDAKATAQRWREWCRSHGLGEIHLAYVQSFDRVDPRDIGFDAAVEFPPNNTSLPPVTAHQQLINPNYRGDVFDWRTLADQAMKQDDPAYPLYPGVNPGWDNEPRRSGRGRVYLHASPRGYRDWLKQAIVTARRRTPNAPMVFINAWNEWAEGAVLEPDTRLGHAWLEATRQALQPAPAMDARPCAVVHAWYVDVLEEMLLALRDSGITWRTIVTTAPEREQQVRACLEKAGFVAEVEVLENRGRDVLPFLQVAQRLLHEGVQVVLKLHTKRSEHRDNGDTWRRELVRKLLSPERATQILHAFPQQPRLGLVAAEGHIQPLGHFWGANEVNVRYLINRLGIDASSSVDHEPFIAGTMFWARLDAIRPVLDAHLDLWEFEDESGQVDGTMAHAVERVFTLAASSVGLATRSAADVCGLPEAGAETAPYPYARRSHRDQ
;
A
#
# COMPACT_ATOMS: atom_id res chain seq x y z
N MET A 1 -27.51 14.47 12.04
CA MET A 1 -28.18 13.20 11.73
C MET A 1 -29.69 13.41 11.87
N ASN A 2 -30.50 13.06 10.87
CA ASN A 2 -31.96 13.24 10.98
C ASN A 2 -32.59 12.16 11.89
N ALA A 3 -33.83 12.37 12.36
CA ALA A 3 -34.51 11.44 13.28
C ALA A 3 -34.70 10.03 12.69
N THR A 4 -34.88 9.93 11.38
CA THR A 4 -35.07 8.67 10.65
C THR A 4 -33.80 7.83 10.61
N ASP A 5 -32.63 8.47 10.43
CA ASP A 5 -31.33 7.83 10.44
C ASP A 5 -30.92 7.39 11.85
N LEU A 6 -31.25 8.19 12.87
CA LEU A 6 -31.07 7.79 14.28
C LEU A 6 -31.90 6.54 14.61
N ALA A 7 -33.17 6.49 14.19
CA ALA A 7 -34.03 5.34 14.39
C ALA A 7 -33.50 4.08 13.68
N ARG A 8 -33.01 4.21 12.44
CA ARG A 8 -32.35 3.10 11.72
C ARG A 8 -31.08 2.64 12.44
N HIS A 9 -30.26 3.58 12.92
CA HIS A 9 -29.03 3.28 13.65
C HIS A 9 -29.31 2.49 14.93
N CYS A 10 -30.28 2.95 15.73
CA CYS A 10 -30.72 2.26 16.94
C CYS A 10 -31.30 0.87 16.63
N LEU A 11 -32.19 0.75 15.64
CA LEU A 11 -32.78 -0.53 15.23
C LEU A 11 -31.70 -1.52 14.76
N PHE A 12 -30.74 -1.06 13.94
CA PHE A 12 -29.65 -1.89 13.45
C PHE A 12 -28.78 -2.43 14.58
N HIS A 13 -28.38 -1.58 15.55
CA HIS A 13 -27.58 -2.03 16.69
C HIS A 13 -28.36 -2.92 17.65
N LEU A 14 -29.65 -2.67 17.86
CA LEU A 14 -30.53 -3.55 18.64
C LEU A 14 -30.64 -4.94 17.99
N LEU A 15 -30.87 -5.01 16.68
CA LEU A 15 -30.91 -6.26 15.94
C LEU A 15 -29.55 -6.97 15.97
N ARG A 16 -28.45 -6.23 15.79
CA ARG A 16 -27.08 -6.78 15.87
C ARG A 16 -26.77 -7.32 17.27
N ALA A 17 -27.17 -6.62 18.31
CA ALA A 17 -27.05 -7.09 19.69
C ALA A 17 -27.90 -8.34 19.92
N GLY A 18 -29.15 -8.35 19.47
CA GLY A 18 -30.04 -9.51 19.51
C GLY A 18 -29.43 -10.74 18.84
N PHE A 19 -28.86 -10.59 17.64
CA PHE A 19 -28.16 -11.66 16.90
C PHE A 19 -26.89 -12.16 17.60
N ARG A 20 -26.17 -11.28 18.32
CA ARG A 20 -24.99 -11.65 19.11
C ARG A 20 -25.36 -12.42 20.37
N LEU A 21 -26.46 -12.03 21.02
CA LEU A 21 -26.91 -12.61 22.29
C LEU A 21 -27.69 -13.92 22.11
N THR A 22 -28.15 -14.25 20.90
CA THR A 22 -28.82 -15.53 20.65
C THR A 22 -27.80 -16.68 20.61
N PRO A 23 -27.98 -17.74 21.44
CA PRO A 23 -27.13 -18.93 21.40
C PRO A 23 -27.42 -19.73 20.13
N MET A 24 -26.52 -19.63 19.15
CA MET A 24 -26.56 -20.41 17.91
C MET A 24 -25.14 -20.64 17.37
N PRO A 25 -24.90 -21.70 16.60
CA PRO A 25 -23.61 -21.93 15.95
C PRO A 25 -23.20 -20.73 15.08
N MET A 26 -21.89 -20.43 15.03
CA MET A 26 -21.38 -19.28 14.25
C MET A 26 -21.81 -19.35 12.78
N ALA A 27 -21.73 -20.53 12.16
CA ALA A 27 -22.17 -20.74 10.77
C ALA A 27 -23.66 -20.38 10.56
N THR A 28 -24.53 -20.72 11.52
CA THR A 28 -25.96 -20.37 11.48
C THR A 28 -26.16 -18.87 11.64
N ARG A 29 -25.41 -18.25 12.56
CA ARG A 29 -25.46 -16.79 12.80
C ARG A 29 -25.04 -16.02 11.57
N ASP A 30 -23.93 -16.40 10.93
CA ASP A 30 -23.41 -15.72 9.75
C ASP A 30 -24.37 -15.87 8.56
N ARG A 31 -24.96 -17.06 8.36
CA ARG A 31 -25.97 -17.29 7.34
C ARG A 31 -27.24 -16.45 7.54
N LEU A 32 -27.73 -16.34 8.78
CA LEU A 32 -28.89 -15.52 9.10
C LEU A 32 -28.58 -14.02 8.98
N ARG A 33 -27.41 -13.58 9.44
CA ARG A 33 -26.93 -12.21 9.28
C ARG A 33 -26.85 -11.84 7.80
N GLN A 34 -26.29 -12.72 6.97
CA GLN A 34 -26.19 -12.50 5.53
C GLN A 34 -27.58 -12.35 4.90
N ARG A 35 -28.48 -13.30 5.15
CA ARG A 35 -29.88 -13.22 4.66
C ARG A 35 -30.61 -11.96 5.12
N PHE A 36 -30.36 -11.51 6.35
CA PHE A 36 -30.94 -10.28 6.89
C PHE A 36 -30.40 -9.05 6.18
N LEU A 37 -29.08 -8.94 6.03
CA LEU A 37 -28.44 -7.82 5.32
C LEU A 37 -28.83 -7.79 3.84
N ASP A 38 -28.97 -8.94 3.19
CA ASP A 38 -29.41 -9.06 1.81
C ASP A 38 -30.85 -8.54 1.64
N ARG A 39 -31.76 -8.89 2.55
CA ARG A 39 -33.18 -8.45 2.51
C ARG A 39 -33.41 -7.02 2.99
N HIS A 40 -32.60 -6.54 3.93
CA HIS A 40 -32.82 -5.28 4.63
C HIS A 40 -31.60 -4.34 4.56
N ALA A 41 -30.90 -4.31 3.44
CA ALA A 41 -29.73 -3.45 3.24
C ALA A 41 -30.00 -1.96 3.51
N THR A 42 -31.24 -1.50 3.32
CA THR A 42 -31.68 -0.12 3.59
C THR A 42 -31.79 0.22 5.08
N LEU A 43 -31.77 -0.79 5.97
CA LEU A 43 -31.73 -0.62 7.43
C LEU A 43 -30.30 -0.46 7.94
N VAL A 44 -29.28 -0.74 7.13
CA VAL A 44 -27.88 -0.49 7.51
C VAL A 44 -27.67 1.03 7.53
N PRO A 45 -27.33 1.63 8.69
CA PRO A 45 -27.10 3.06 8.77
C PRO A 45 -25.97 3.48 7.84
N GLN A 46 -26.09 4.66 7.24
CA GLN A 46 -25.01 5.23 6.43
C GLN A 46 -23.77 5.44 7.31
N GLY A 47 -22.60 5.06 6.79
CA GLY A 47 -21.32 5.33 7.42
C GLY A 47 -21.06 6.83 7.61
N PRO A 48 -20.01 7.20 8.36
CA PRO A 48 -19.65 8.60 8.52
C PRO A 48 -19.44 9.26 7.15
N GLN A 49 -19.98 10.47 6.99
CA GLN A 49 -19.74 11.27 5.79
C GLN A 49 -18.40 12.00 5.90
N GLY A 50 -17.67 12.09 4.79
CA GLY A 50 -16.44 12.89 4.73
C GLY A 50 -16.72 14.38 4.85
N LEU A 51 -15.66 15.15 5.06
CA LEU A 51 -15.72 16.61 5.18
C LEU A 51 -16.13 17.22 3.84
N PRO A 52 -17.06 18.20 3.82
CA PRO A 52 -17.50 18.84 2.59
C PRO A 52 -16.33 19.56 1.91
N PRO A 53 -16.31 19.68 0.57
CA PRO A 53 -15.23 20.35 -0.18
C PRO A 53 -14.80 21.67 0.46
N SER A 54 -13.49 21.85 0.66
CA SER A 54 -12.95 23.07 1.26
C SER A 54 -13.32 24.28 0.39
N ARG A 55 -13.93 25.31 0.99
CA ARG A 55 -14.26 26.56 0.28
C ARG A 55 -13.03 27.45 0.02
N ALA A 56 -11.93 27.20 0.72
CA ALA A 56 -10.74 28.05 0.72
C ALA A 56 -9.53 27.42 -0.02
N GLY A 57 -9.62 26.16 -0.44
CA GLY A 57 -8.51 25.43 -1.07
C GLY A 57 -8.84 24.87 -2.45
N VAL A 58 -7.85 24.83 -3.34
CA VAL A 58 -7.91 24.06 -4.58
C VAL A 58 -7.78 22.57 -4.22
N PRO A 59 -8.64 21.66 -4.74
CA PRO A 59 -8.53 20.24 -4.43
C PRO A 59 -7.18 19.67 -4.86
N HIS A 60 -6.59 18.80 -4.03
CA HIS A 60 -5.33 18.11 -4.32
C HIS A 60 -5.57 16.97 -5.30
N ARG A 61 -5.68 17.31 -6.59
CA ARG A 61 -5.86 16.35 -7.69
C ARG A 61 -5.01 16.73 -8.91
N PRO A 62 -4.58 15.74 -9.72
CA PRO A 62 -3.88 16.03 -10.96
C PRO A 62 -4.78 16.79 -11.94
N LEU A 63 -4.25 17.89 -12.50
CA LEU A 63 -4.95 18.72 -13.49
C LEU A 63 -4.46 18.50 -14.94
N ARG A 64 -3.24 17.99 -15.12
CA ARG A 64 -2.61 17.82 -16.45
C ARG A 64 -2.68 16.38 -16.97
N GLN A 65 -2.33 15.41 -16.14
CA GLN A 65 -2.30 13.98 -16.53
C GLN A 65 -2.56 13.08 -15.32
N ALA A 66 -3.22 11.94 -15.55
CA ALA A 66 -3.48 10.93 -14.52
C ALA A 66 -2.31 9.94 -14.31
N GLY A 67 -1.41 9.79 -15.30
CA GLY A 67 -0.33 8.79 -15.29
C GLY A 67 1.02 9.28 -14.75
N GLY A 68 1.03 10.12 -13.71
CA GLY A 68 2.27 10.62 -13.10
C GLY A 68 2.94 9.61 -12.17
N THR A 69 4.25 9.74 -11.97
CA THR A 69 5.00 8.94 -10.98
C THR A 69 4.92 9.57 -9.58
N ALA A 70 5.20 8.75 -8.57
CA ALA A 70 5.26 9.15 -7.18
C ALA A 70 6.61 8.83 -6.54
N ILE A 71 6.88 9.39 -5.36
CA ILE A 71 8.00 8.99 -4.52
C ILE A 71 7.90 7.47 -4.28
N GLY A 72 8.96 6.73 -4.57
CA GLY A 72 8.97 5.26 -4.50
C GLY A 72 8.71 4.55 -5.82
N PHE A 73 8.53 5.29 -6.92
CA PHE A 73 8.57 4.70 -8.26
C PHE A 73 9.82 3.84 -8.45
N THR A 74 9.61 2.59 -8.82
CA THR A 74 10.68 1.62 -9.04
C THR A 74 10.67 1.20 -10.50
N PRO A 75 11.71 1.51 -11.30
CA PRO A 75 11.80 0.99 -12.65
C PRO A 75 12.04 -0.52 -12.63
N TYR A 76 11.75 -1.18 -13.76
CA TYR A 76 12.13 -2.57 -13.95
C TYR A 76 13.62 -2.77 -13.69
N ARG A 77 13.96 -3.76 -12.85
CA ARG A 77 15.34 -4.20 -12.63
C ARG A 77 15.36 -5.72 -12.48
N PRO A 78 16.28 -6.42 -13.16
CA PRO A 78 16.47 -7.83 -12.91
C PRO A 78 17.00 -8.04 -11.49
N GLY A 79 16.80 -9.24 -10.95
CA GLY A 79 17.64 -9.72 -9.86
C GLY A 79 17.22 -11.09 -9.38
N THR A 80 17.75 -11.47 -8.23
CA THR A 80 17.81 -12.88 -7.83
C THR A 80 16.83 -13.21 -6.72
N LEU A 81 16.36 -14.45 -6.74
CA LEU A 81 15.57 -15.06 -5.68
C LEU A 81 16.44 -16.01 -4.86
N PRO A 82 16.12 -16.23 -3.58
CA PRO A 82 16.78 -17.27 -2.81
C PRO A 82 16.38 -18.66 -3.32
N GLU A 83 17.31 -19.60 -3.27
CA GLU A 83 17.07 -21.01 -3.57
C GLU A 83 17.44 -21.88 -2.36
N PRO A 84 16.51 -22.69 -1.80
CA PRO A 84 15.07 -22.75 -2.16
C PRO A 84 14.30 -21.50 -1.70
N LEU A 85 13.15 -21.25 -2.34
CA LEU A 85 12.20 -20.22 -1.87
C LEU A 85 11.65 -20.59 -0.48
N PRO A 86 11.43 -19.61 0.42
CA PRO A 86 10.93 -19.89 1.78
C PRO A 86 9.46 -20.31 1.83
N ALA A 87 8.67 -19.98 0.78
CA ALA A 87 7.30 -20.42 0.58
C ALA A 87 6.91 -20.27 -0.90
N THR A 88 5.93 -21.06 -1.36
CA THR A 88 5.26 -20.84 -2.65
C THR A 88 4.25 -19.71 -2.51
N LEU A 89 4.46 -18.63 -3.27
CA LEU A 89 3.49 -17.53 -3.35
C LEU A 89 2.48 -17.81 -4.47
N VAL A 90 1.19 -17.75 -4.15
CA VAL A 90 0.09 -18.01 -5.08
C VAL A 90 -0.76 -16.76 -5.24
N ALA A 91 -0.73 -16.12 -6.40
CA ALA A 91 -1.51 -14.89 -6.64
C ALA A 91 -2.85 -15.20 -7.30
N PHE A 92 -3.95 -14.66 -6.78
CA PHE A 92 -5.25 -14.74 -7.46
C PHE A 92 -5.19 -14.02 -8.82
N TYR A 93 -5.83 -14.60 -9.84
CA TYR A 93 -5.71 -14.15 -11.22
C TYR A 93 -7.08 -14.01 -11.89
N LEU A 94 -7.41 -12.80 -12.32
CA LEU A 94 -8.66 -12.43 -12.95
C LEU A 94 -8.58 -12.58 -14.48
N PRO A 95 -9.42 -13.43 -15.11
CA PRO A 95 -9.40 -13.62 -16.56
C PRO A 95 -10.17 -12.53 -17.36
N GLN A 96 -10.86 -11.60 -16.69
CA GLN A 96 -11.81 -10.65 -17.31
C GLN A 96 -11.16 -9.45 -18.04
N PHE A 97 -10.05 -9.68 -18.73
CA PHE A 97 -9.37 -8.71 -19.59
C PHE A 97 -9.49 -9.10 -21.06
N HIS A 98 -10.67 -9.56 -21.46
CA HIS A 98 -11.04 -9.79 -22.86
C HIS A 98 -12.58 -9.72 -22.99
N PRO A 99 -13.11 -9.25 -24.13
CA PRO A 99 -14.54 -9.20 -24.34
C PRO A 99 -15.11 -10.61 -24.57
N ILE A 100 -16.33 -10.83 -24.08
CA ILE A 100 -17.14 -12.03 -24.37
C ILE A 100 -18.55 -11.58 -24.77
N PRO A 101 -19.29 -12.35 -25.57
CA PRO A 101 -20.62 -11.98 -26.04
C PRO A 101 -21.60 -11.62 -24.92
N GLU A 102 -21.53 -12.34 -23.80
CA GLU A 102 -22.37 -12.11 -22.62
C GLU A 102 -22.10 -10.74 -21.99
N ASN A 103 -20.85 -10.42 -21.71
CA ASN A 103 -20.46 -9.13 -21.14
C ASN A 103 -20.78 -7.98 -22.09
N ASP A 104 -20.59 -8.17 -23.39
CA ASP A 104 -20.97 -7.18 -24.40
C ASP A 104 -22.48 -6.89 -24.37
N ALA A 105 -23.31 -7.92 -24.21
CA ALA A 105 -24.76 -7.77 -24.08
C ALA A 105 -25.18 -7.12 -22.74
N TRP A 106 -24.45 -7.37 -21.66
CA TRP A 106 -24.81 -6.90 -20.32
C TRP A 106 -24.31 -5.48 -20.01
N TRP A 107 -23.13 -5.12 -20.51
CA TRP A 107 -22.38 -3.93 -20.11
C TRP A 107 -22.03 -2.99 -21.27
N GLY A 108 -22.25 -3.44 -22.50
CA GLY A 108 -21.92 -2.72 -23.72
C GLY A 108 -20.77 -3.36 -24.49
N LYS A 109 -20.79 -3.20 -25.82
CA LYS A 109 -19.84 -3.81 -26.74
C LYS A 109 -18.39 -3.49 -26.37
N GLY A 110 -17.55 -4.52 -26.27
CA GLY A 110 -16.13 -4.42 -25.96
C GLY A 110 -15.82 -4.31 -24.46
N PHE A 111 -16.77 -4.68 -23.59
CA PHE A 111 -16.58 -4.54 -22.14
C PHE A 111 -15.44 -5.44 -21.63
N THR A 112 -14.55 -4.83 -20.85
CA THR A 112 -13.54 -5.50 -20.03
C THR A 112 -13.39 -4.76 -18.72
N GLU A 113 -12.63 -5.29 -17.77
CA GLU A 113 -12.35 -4.56 -16.52
C GLU A 113 -11.66 -3.21 -16.74
N TRP A 114 -10.96 -3.02 -17.86
CA TRP A 114 -10.41 -1.71 -18.23
C TRP A 114 -11.47 -0.62 -18.37
N SER A 115 -12.70 -0.98 -18.76
CA SER A 115 -13.82 -0.04 -18.84
C SER A 115 -14.17 0.54 -17.46
N ASN A 116 -14.04 -0.24 -16.39
CA ASN A 116 -14.27 0.23 -15.02
C ASN A 116 -13.09 1.09 -14.54
N VAL A 117 -11.86 0.61 -14.75
CA VAL A 117 -10.62 1.29 -14.34
C VAL A 117 -10.50 2.69 -14.94
N THR A 118 -10.71 2.82 -16.25
CA THR A 118 -10.51 4.09 -16.97
C THR A 118 -11.57 5.16 -16.67
N ARG A 119 -12.73 4.76 -16.15
CA ARG A 119 -13.83 5.66 -15.77
C ARG A 119 -13.77 6.13 -14.32
N ALA A 120 -12.91 5.53 -13.49
CA ALA A 120 -12.78 5.87 -12.09
C ALA A 120 -12.23 7.30 -11.92
N LEU A 121 -12.73 8.00 -10.91
CA LEU A 121 -12.30 9.36 -10.55
C LEU A 121 -12.03 9.44 -9.05
N PRO A 122 -11.10 10.31 -8.60
CA PRO A 122 -10.90 10.59 -7.18
C PRO A 122 -12.19 11.08 -6.52
N GLN A 123 -12.54 10.49 -5.38
CA GLN A 123 -13.71 10.88 -4.60
C GLN A 123 -13.38 11.88 -3.47
N PHE A 124 -12.13 11.90 -3.01
CA PHE A 124 -11.60 12.72 -1.92
C PHE A 124 -10.12 13.02 -2.17
N ASP A 125 -9.56 14.00 -1.46
CA ASP A 125 -8.16 14.41 -1.64
C ASP A 125 -7.20 13.24 -1.34
N GLY A 126 -6.19 13.06 -2.21
CA GLY A 126 -5.23 11.96 -2.11
C GLY A 126 -5.75 10.58 -2.56
N HIS A 127 -7.00 10.48 -3.05
CA HIS A 127 -7.54 9.24 -3.62
C HIS A 127 -6.91 8.95 -4.99
N ALA A 128 -6.07 7.91 -5.07
CA ALA A 128 -5.31 7.53 -6.27
C ALA A 128 -6.17 6.81 -7.33
N GLN A 129 -7.07 7.53 -8.00
CA GLN A 129 -7.85 7.06 -9.14
C GLN A 129 -7.78 8.05 -10.32
N PRO A 130 -7.84 7.58 -11.58
CA PRO A 130 -7.75 6.18 -11.99
C PRO A 130 -6.35 5.61 -11.77
N ARG A 131 -6.24 4.36 -11.30
CA ARG A 131 -4.96 3.63 -11.26
C ARG A 131 -4.69 3.00 -12.63
N LEU A 132 -3.63 3.44 -13.31
CA LEU A 132 -3.36 3.07 -14.70
C LEU A 132 -2.25 2.00 -14.82
N PRO A 133 -2.35 1.06 -15.79
CA PRO A 133 -1.33 0.04 -16.01
C PRO A 133 -0.01 0.63 -16.53
N GLY A 134 1.10 0.07 -16.06
CA GLY A 134 2.46 0.41 -16.47
C GLY A 134 2.92 -0.44 -17.65
N GLU A 135 3.94 -1.27 -17.44
CA GLU A 135 4.65 -2.04 -18.49
C GLU A 135 3.71 -2.86 -19.40
N LEU A 136 2.67 -3.48 -18.85
CA LEU A 136 1.77 -4.37 -19.61
C LEU A 136 0.67 -3.62 -20.38
N GLY A 137 0.45 -2.34 -20.09
CA GLY A 137 -0.60 -1.53 -20.69
C GLY A 137 -2.02 -2.09 -20.51
N PHE A 138 -2.95 -1.59 -21.31
CA PHE A 138 -4.34 -2.07 -21.36
C PHE A 138 -4.45 -3.33 -22.22
N TYR A 139 -3.95 -4.45 -21.68
CA TYR A 139 -3.81 -5.70 -22.43
C TYR A 139 -5.14 -6.42 -22.70
N ASP A 140 -5.10 -7.37 -23.65
CA ASP A 140 -6.17 -8.32 -23.94
C ASP A 140 -5.64 -9.76 -23.78
N LEU A 141 -6.26 -10.55 -22.89
CA LEU A 141 -5.82 -11.91 -22.54
C LEU A 141 -6.08 -12.96 -23.62
N ARG A 142 -6.69 -12.59 -24.76
CA ARG A 142 -6.70 -13.45 -25.96
C ARG A 142 -5.32 -13.52 -26.62
N HIS A 143 -4.39 -12.63 -26.27
CA HIS A 143 -3.02 -12.65 -26.77
C HIS A 143 -2.11 -13.42 -25.79
N PRO A 144 -1.60 -14.61 -26.15
CA PRO A 144 -0.77 -15.42 -25.26
C PRO A 144 0.51 -14.74 -24.78
N ASP A 145 1.06 -13.81 -25.57
CA ASP A 145 2.27 -13.06 -25.22
C ASP A 145 2.09 -12.21 -23.94
N VAL A 146 0.86 -11.75 -23.67
CA VAL A 146 0.53 -11.05 -22.43
C VAL A 146 0.70 -11.98 -21.23
N MET A 147 0.12 -13.17 -21.29
CA MET A 147 0.26 -14.17 -20.23
C MET A 147 1.71 -14.63 -20.09
N ARG A 148 2.44 -14.79 -21.19
CA ARG A 148 3.88 -15.11 -21.15
C ARG A 148 4.65 -14.05 -20.38
N ARG A 149 4.43 -12.76 -20.68
CA ARG A 149 5.10 -11.68 -19.95
C ARG A 149 4.67 -11.60 -18.48
N GLN A 150 3.40 -11.84 -18.18
CA GLN A 150 2.93 -11.93 -16.78
C GLN A 150 3.61 -13.08 -16.03
N MET A 151 3.80 -14.23 -16.66
CA MET A 151 4.49 -15.39 -16.07
C MET A 151 5.99 -15.16 -15.91
N GLU A 152 6.63 -14.45 -16.85
CA GLU A 152 8.02 -14.01 -16.69
C GLU A 152 8.18 -13.10 -15.46
N LEU A 153 7.35 -12.05 -15.35
CA LEU A 153 7.33 -11.18 -14.18
C LEU A 153 7.03 -11.96 -12.90
N ALA A 154 6.05 -12.86 -12.92
CA ALA A 154 5.74 -13.72 -11.78
C ALA A 154 6.97 -14.49 -11.30
N ARG A 155 7.72 -15.13 -12.21
CA ARG A 155 8.94 -15.85 -11.87
C ARG A 155 10.04 -14.96 -11.36
N GLU A 156 10.31 -13.84 -12.03
CA GLU A 156 11.39 -12.91 -11.66
C GLU A 156 11.21 -12.36 -10.22
N TYR A 157 9.97 -12.20 -9.78
CA TYR A 157 9.64 -11.64 -8.46
C TYR A 157 9.11 -12.67 -7.45
N GLY A 158 9.15 -13.96 -7.79
CA GLY A 158 8.94 -15.07 -6.86
C GLY A 158 7.50 -15.50 -6.62
N ILE A 159 6.58 -15.14 -7.53
CA ILE A 159 5.25 -15.76 -7.60
C ILE A 159 5.40 -17.15 -8.22
N GLY A 160 5.05 -18.18 -7.44
CA GLY A 160 5.23 -19.58 -7.81
C GLY A 160 4.02 -20.19 -8.54
N ALA A 161 2.83 -19.59 -8.41
CA ALA A 161 1.63 -20.04 -9.12
C ALA A 161 0.59 -18.92 -9.23
N PHE A 162 -0.35 -19.09 -10.17
CA PHE A 162 -1.59 -18.32 -10.21
C PHE A 162 -2.79 -19.15 -9.74
N CYS A 163 -3.70 -18.55 -8.99
CA CYS A 163 -5.01 -19.10 -8.66
C CYS A 163 -6.06 -18.40 -9.52
N THR A 164 -6.43 -19.00 -10.65
CA THR A 164 -7.35 -18.35 -11.59
C THR A 164 -8.80 -18.57 -11.20
N TYR A 165 -9.61 -17.51 -11.28
CA TYR A 165 -11.05 -17.66 -11.15
C TYR A 165 -11.61 -18.49 -12.31
N PHE A 166 -12.42 -19.47 -11.97
CA PHE A 166 -13.11 -20.32 -12.92
C PHE A 166 -14.62 -20.11 -12.81
N TYR A 167 -15.25 -19.76 -13.92
CA TYR A 167 -16.66 -19.42 -13.98
C TYR A 167 -17.44 -20.51 -14.73
N TRP A 168 -18.05 -21.40 -13.94
CA TRP A 168 -18.94 -22.47 -14.40
C TRP A 168 -20.35 -22.22 -13.88
N PHE A 169 -21.33 -22.29 -14.77
CA PHE A 169 -22.75 -22.06 -14.50
C PHE A 169 -23.60 -23.23 -15.03
N ALA A 170 -23.41 -24.42 -14.45
CA ALA A 170 -24.16 -25.62 -14.77
C ALA A 170 -24.18 -26.01 -16.26
N GLY A 171 -22.99 -26.21 -16.84
CA GLY A 171 -22.80 -26.61 -18.24
C GLY A 171 -22.33 -25.49 -19.16
N LYS A 172 -22.28 -24.25 -18.67
CA LYS A 172 -21.78 -23.09 -19.41
C LYS A 172 -20.57 -22.49 -18.71
N THR A 173 -19.47 -22.33 -19.43
CA THR A 173 -18.31 -21.57 -18.97
C THR A 173 -18.36 -20.13 -19.48
N LEU A 174 -17.79 -19.22 -18.70
CA LEU A 174 -17.52 -17.84 -19.10
C LEU A 174 -16.04 -17.53 -18.83
N LEU A 175 -15.44 -16.64 -19.64
CA LEU A 175 -14.06 -16.16 -19.48
C LEU A 175 -12.96 -17.25 -19.52
N GLU A 176 -13.25 -18.43 -20.09
CA GLU A 176 -12.34 -19.59 -20.09
C GLU A 176 -11.19 -19.48 -21.10
N THR A 177 -11.29 -18.59 -22.09
CA THR A 177 -10.35 -18.48 -23.22
C THR A 177 -8.88 -18.39 -22.79
N PRO A 178 -8.48 -17.55 -21.81
CA PRO A 178 -7.08 -17.47 -21.39
C PRO A 178 -6.59 -18.77 -20.73
N LEU A 179 -7.46 -19.45 -19.99
CA LEU A 179 -7.16 -20.72 -19.34
C LEU A 179 -7.02 -21.88 -20.35
N GLN A 180 -7.81 -21.87 -21.43
CA GLN A 180 -7.62 -22.81 -22.54
C GLN A 180 -6.28 -22.58 -23.22
N ALA A 181 -5.93 -21.33 -23.51
CA ALA A 181 -4.62 -21.00 -24.08
C ALA A 181 -3.45 -21.45 -23.18
N TRP A 182 -3.55 -21.30 -21.85
CA TRP A 182 -2.55 -21.85 -20.90
C TRP A 182 -2.43 -23.38 -20.97
N LEU A 183 -3.56 -24.07 -21.12
CA LEU A 183 -3.57 -25.52 -21.21
C LEU A 183 -2.88 -26.00 -22.49
N ASP A 184 -3.20 -25.34 -23.62
CA ASP A 184 -2.81 -25.73 -24.97
C ASP A 184 -1.36 -25.30 -25.34
N ASP A 185 -0.86 -24.19 -24.79
CA ASP A 185 0.49 -23.70 -25.04
C ASP A 185 1.45 -24.17 -23.93
N PRO A 186 2.39 -25.09 -24.21
CA PRO A 186 3.34 -25.58 -23.22
C PRO A 186 4.37 -24.51 -22.79
N SER A 187 4.51 -23.40 -23.51
CA SER A 187 5.34 -22.25 -23.09
C SER A 187 4.67 -21.36 -22.03
N LEU A 188 3.36 -21.56 -21.78
CA LEU A 188 2.65 -20.98 -20.65
C LEU A 188 2.73 -21.96 -19.49
N ASP A 189 3.87 -21.95 -18.82
CA ASP A 189 4.31 -23.01 -17.92
C ASP A 189 4.34 -22.63 -16.44
N LEU A 190 3.82 -21.46 -16.06
CA LEU A 190 3.65 -21.13 -14.65
C LEU A 190 2.54 -22.03 -14.06
N PRO A 191 2.75 -22.64 -12.88
CA PRO A 191 1.72 -23.45 -12.24
C PRO A 191 0.42 -22.68 -11.99
N ILE A 192 -0.71 -23.38 -12.16
CA ILE A 192 -2.04 -22.82 -11.91
C ILE A 192 -2.86 -23.75 -11.01
N CYS A 193 -3.69 -23.18 -10.13
CA CYS A 193 -4.88 -23.82 -9.56
C CYS A 193 -6.15 -23.04 -9.90
N LEU A 194 -7.31 -23.67 -9.74
CA LEU A 194 -8.62 -23.06 -10.01
C LEU A 194 -9.30 -22.67 -8.71
N CYS A 195 -9.93 -21.49 -8.69
CA CYS A 195 -10.94 -21.11 -7.71
C CYS A 195 -12.30 -20.98 -8.39
N TRP A 196 -13.21 -21.91 -8.12
CA TRP A 196 -14.56 -21.84 -8.66
C TRP A 196 -15.34 -20.71 -7.99
N ALA A 197 -15.64 -19.67 -8.77
CA ALA A 197 -16.53 -18.57 -8.39
C ALA A 197 -17.99 -19.06 -8.43
N ASN A 198 -18.35 -19.87 -7.45
CA ASN A 198 -19.61 -20.64 -7.41
C ASN A 198 -20.84 -19.81 -6.97
N GLU A 199 -20.80 -18.50 -7.21
CA GLU A 199 -21.89 -17.57 -6.95
C GLU A 199 -22.61 -17.13 -8.23
N ASN A 200 -23.83 -16.61 -8.07
CA ASN A 200 -24.58 -16.05 -9.18
C ASN A 200 -23.86 -14.82 -9.71
N TRP A 201 -23.89 -14.62 -11.03
CA TRP A 201 -23.45 -13.36 -11.61
C TRP A 201 -24.64 -12.40 -11.65
N SER A 202 -24.55 -11.29 -10.92
CA SER A 202 -25.58 -10.24 -10.90
C SER A 202 -25.10 -8.95 -11.58
N ARG A 203 -26.04 -8.13 -12.09
CA ARG A 203 -25.75 -6.80 -12.66
C ARG A 203 -25.23 -5.80 -11.61
N ARG A 204 -25.36 -6.11 -10.32
CA ARG A 204 -24.64 -5.37 -9.28
C ARG A 204 -23.40 -6.17 -8.90
N TRP A 205 -22.25 -5.53 -8.96
CA TRP A 205 -20.94 -6.07 -8.57
C TRP A 205 -20.82 -6.42 -7.07
N ASP A 206 -21.92 -6.34 -6.31
CA ASP A 206 -22.01 -6.68 -4.89
C ASP A 206 -22.69 -8.03 -4.61
N GLY A 207 -22.95 -8.85 -5.65
CA GLY A 207 -23.48 -10.21 -5.52
C GLY A 207 -24.95 -10.32 -5.11
N ARG A 208 -25.74 -9.24 -5.23
CA ARG A 208 -27.15 -9.19 -4.82
C ARG A 208 -28.11 -9.82 -5.84
N ALA A 209 -29.11 -10.54 -5.35
CA ALA A 209 -29.97 -11.46 -6.09
C ALA A 209 -31.06 -10.84 -6.99
N ASP A 210 -31.25 -9.52 -7.02
CA ASP A 210 -32.44 -8.93 -7.66
C ASP A 210 -32.31 -8.73 -9.19
N ASP A 211 -31.10 -8.84 -9.76
CA ASP A 211 -30.84 -8.78 -11.23
C ASP A 211 -29.76 -9.80 -11.62
N ILE A 212 -30.09 -11.10 -11.57
CA ILE A 212 -29.19 -12.19 -11.97
C ILE A 212 -29.01 -12.19 -13.50
N LEU A 213 -27.76 -12.03 -13.96
CA LEU A 213 -27.36 -12.14 -15.37
C LEU A 213 -27.23 -13.61 -15.79
N ILE A 214 -26.62 -14.43 -14.91
CA ILE A 214 -26.59 -15.88 -15.03
C ILE A 214 -26.53 -16.51 -13.62
N GLY A 215 -27.40 -17.50 -13.38
CA GLY A 215 -27.54 -18.15 -12.09
C GLY A 215 -26.69 -19.42 -11.98
N GLN A 216 -26.32 -19.75 -10.75
CA GLN A 216 -25.76 -21.03 -10.36
C GLN A 216 -26.88 -22.00 -9.98
N LYS A 217 -26.72 -23.26 -10.35
CA LYS A 217 -27.62 -24.34 -9.94
C LYS A 217 -26.81 -25.50 -9.39
N HIS A 218 -26.67 -25.53 -8.07
CA HIS A 218 -25.93 -26.59 -7.37
C HIS A 218 -26.80 -27.84 -7.19
N SER A 219 -26.40 -28.95 -7.81
CA SER A 219 -27.03 -30.27 -7.64
C SER A 219 -25.98 -31.39 -7.71
N ALA A 220 -26.34 -32.61 -7.33
CA ALA A 220 -25.43 -33.75 -7.41
C ALA A 220 -24.99 -34.04 -8.87
N GLU A 221 -25.88 -33.81 -9.83
CA GLU A 221 -25.57 -33.92 -11.27
C GLU A 221 -24.60 -32.83 -11.72
N ASP A 222 -24.80 -31.58 -11.26
CA ASP A 222 -23.89 -30.48 -11.57
C ASP A 222 -22.51 -30.68 -10.94
N ASP A 223 -22.44 -31.19 -9.70
CA ASP A 223 -21.18 -31.52 -9.05
C ASP A 223 -20.32 -32.46 -9.92
N LEU A 224 -20.95 -33.50 -10.50
CA LEU A 224 -20.29 -34.48 -11.37
C LEU A 224 -19.93 -33.86 -12.73
N ALA A 225 -20.81 -33.05 -13.31
CA ALA A 225 -20.54 -32.35 -14.57
C ALA A 225 -19.36 -31.38 -14.43
N PHE A 226 -19.33 -30.61 -13.34
CA PHE A 226 -18.26 -29.67 -13.02
C PHE A 226 -16.92 -30.38 -12.86
N ILE A 227 -16.83 -31.39 -11.98
CA ILE A 227 -15.54 -32.07 -11.73
C ILE A 227 -15.04 -32.79 -12.99
N SER A 228 -15.96 -33.39 -13.75
CA SER A 228 -15.63 -34.00 -15.05
C SER A 228 -15.07 -32.98 -16.01
N TYR A 229 -15.61 -31.77 -16.04
CA TYR A 229 -15.18 -30.73 -16.95
C TYR A 229 -13.80 -30.16 -16.60
N VAL A 230 -13.56 -29.89 -15.31
CA VAL A 230 -12.28 -29.32 -14.85
C VAL A 230 -11.16 -30.37 -14.78
N SER A 231 -11.50 -31.66 -14.86
CA SER A 231 -10.55 -32.78 -14.79
C SER A 231 -9.36 -32.65 -15.74
N ARG A 232 -9.57 -32.12 -16.95
CA ARG A 232 -8.50 -31.86 -17.93
C ARG A 232 -7.44 -30.86 -17.45
N TYR A 233 -7.83 -29.88 -16.63
CA TYR A 233 -6.89 -28.97 -15.99
C TYR A 233 -6.20 -29.67 -14.80
N LEU A 234 -6.98 -30.37 -13.96
CA LEU A 234 -6.45 -31.11 -12.80
C LEU A 234 -5.45 -32.21 -13.19
N ALA A 235 -5.60 -32.80 -14.39
CA ALA A 235 -4.71 -33.80 -14.94
C ALA A 235 -3.39 -33.23 -15.44
N ASN A 236 -3.33 -31.92 -15.71
CA ASN A 236 -2.14 -31.30 -16.29
C ASN A 236 -0.95 -31.43 -15.32
N PRO A 237 0.25 -31.82 -15.79
CA PRO A 237 1.44 -31.95 -14.94
C PRO A 237 1.92 -30.61 -14.36
N ARG A 238 1.60 -29.49 -15.01
CA ARG A 238 1.91 -28.13 -14.56
C ARG A 238 0.91 -27.60 -13.52
N TYR A 239 -0.14 -28.35 -13.19
CA TYR A 239 -1.14 -27.91 -12.21
C TYR A 239 -0.55 -27.88 -10.79
N LEU A 240 -0.93 -26.88 -9.99
CA LEU A 240 -0.45 -26.75 -8.61
C LEU A 240 -0.95 -27.92 -7.76
N ARG A 241 -0.03 -28.55 -7.03
CA ARG A 241 -0.29 -29.75 -6.23
C ARG A 241 0.19 -29.58 -4.79
N VAL A 242 -0.57 -30.15 -3.86
CA VAL A 242 -0.20 -30.29 -2.44
C VAL A 242 -0.05 -31.78 -2.16
N ASP A 243 1.14 -32.23 -1.77
CA ASP A 243 1.46 -33.65 -1.58
C ASP A 243 1.04 -34.53 -2.79
N GLY A 244 1.27 -34.03 -4.01
CA GLY A 244 0.90 -34.70 -5.27
C GLY A 244 -0.57 -34.55 -5.69
N LYS A 245 -1.45 -34.07 -4.81
CA LYS A 245 -2.90 -33.89 -5.07
C LYS A 245 -3.16 -32.55 -5.77
N PRO A 246 -3.88 -32.50 -6.90
CA PRO A 246 -4.19 -31.24 -7.56
C PRO A 246 -5.12 -30.39 -6.66
N MET A 247 -4.80 -29.11 -6.54
CA MET A 247 -5.49 -28.18 -5.64
C MET A 247 -6.69 -27.51 -6.32
N LEU A 248 -7.89 -27.65 -5.75
CA LEU A 248 -9.11 -27.03 -6.25
C LEU A 248 -9.76 -26.19 -5.14
N LEU A 249 -9.99 -24.91 -5.42
CA LEU A 249 -10.61 -23.96 -4.49
C LEU A 249 -12.08 -23.74 -4.85
N VAL A 250 -12.91 -23.56 -3.81
CA VAL A 250 -14.29 -23.08 -3.94
C VAL A 250 -14.43 -21.73 -3.25
N TYR A 251 -15.04 -20.75 -3.92
CA TYR A 251 -15.12 -19.38 -3.40
C TYR A 251 -16.09 -19.26 -2.22
N ARG A 252 -17.26 -19.90 -2.28
CA ARG A 252 -18.32 -19.84 -1.25
C ARG A 252 -18.94 -21.22 -0.99
N PRO A 253 -18.33 -22.07 -0.16
CA PRO A 253 -18.86 -23.40 0.12
C PRO A 253 -20.26 -23.36 0.74
N GLY A 254 -20.64 -22.27 1.42
CA GLY A 254 -21.98 -22.11 2.00
C GLY A 254 -23.14 -22.06 0.99
N LEU A 255 -22.87 -21.93 -0.31
CA LEU A 255 -23.88 -21.99 -1.37
C LEU A 255 -24.19 -23.41 -1.84
N LEU A 256 -23.33 -24.39 -1.51
CA LEU A 256 -23.57 -25.79 -1.83
C LEU A 256 -24.68 -26.35 -0.91
N PRO A 257 -25.65 -27.12 -1.43
CA PRO A 257 -26.70 -27.73 -0.61
C PRO A 257 -26.13 -28.60 0.52
N ASP A 258 -25.10 -29.38 0.20
CA ASP A 258 -24.30 -30.17 1.14
C ASP A 258 -22.86 -30.26 0.62
N ALA A 259 -22.01 -29.35 1.12
CA ALA A 259 -20.61 -29.26 0.71
C ALA A 259 -19.82 -30.55 0.97
N LYS A 260 -20.15 -31.29 2.03
CA LYS A 260 -19.46 -32.55 2.38
C LYS A 260 -19.80 -33.65 1.39
N ALA A 261 -21.07 -33.76 1.02
CA ALA A 261 -21.50 -34.71 -0.01
C ALA A 261 -20.93 -34.35 -1.39
N THR A 262 -20.85 -33.05 -1.72
CA THR A 262 -20.20 -32.58 -2.96
C THR A 262 -18.71 -32.95 -2.98
N ALA A 263 -17.98 -32.69 -1.90
CA ALA A 263 -16.57 -33.06 -1.77
C ALA A 263 -16.35 -34.57 -1.95
N GLN A 264 -17.21 -35.39 -1.36
CA GLN A 264 -17.16 -36.85 -1.51
C GLN A 264 -17.37 -37.28 -2.97
N ARG A 265 -18.39 -36.75 -3.66
CA ARG A 265 -18.65 -37.03 -5.08
C ARG A 265 -17.45 -36.70 -5.96
N TRP A 266 -16.82 -35.54 -5.75
CA TRP A 266 -15.63 -35.13 -6.50
C TRP A 266 -14.45 -36.08 -6.29
N ARG A 267 -14.15 -36.46 -5.05
CA ARG A 267 -13.07 -37.41 -4.76
C ARG A 267 -13.32 -38.79 -5.36
N GLU A 268 -14.54 -39.31 -5.26
CA GLU A 268 -14.92 -40.60 -5.86
C GLU A 268 -14.82 -40.58 -7.39
N TRP A 269 -15.28 -39.49 -8.01
CA TRP A 269 -15.16 -39.31 -9.45
C TRP A 269 -13.68 -39.25 -9.88
N CYS A 270 -12.85 -38.42 -9.22
CA CYS A 270 -11.42 -38.31 -9.55
C CYS A 270 -10.66 -39.64 -9.38
N ARG A 271 -10.93 -40.39 -8.31
CA ARG A 271 -10.32 -41.72 -8.09
C ARG A 271 -10.71 -42.71 -9.17
N SER A 272 -12.00 -42.78 -9.53
CA SER A 272 -12.50 -43.72 -10.54
C SER A 272 -12.04 -43.39 -11.97
N HIS A 273 -11.63 -42.15 -12.23
CA HIS A 273 -11.16 -41.69 -13.54
C HIS A 273 -9.64 -41.48 -13.61
N GLY A 274 -8.88 -42.03 -12.66
CA GLY A 274 -7.40 -42.08 -12.72
C GLY A 274 -6.66 -40.80 -12.32
N LEU A 275 -7.36 -39.76 -11.82
CA LEU A 275 -6.74 -38.56 -11.25
C LEU A 275 -6.20 -38.80 -9.83
N GLY A 276 -6.75 -39.79 -9.12
CA GLY A 276 -6.43 -40.05 -7.72
C GLY A 276 -7.13 -39.11 -6.76
N GLU A 277 -6.45 -38.72 -5.68
CA GLU A 277 -6.97 -37.79 -4.67
C GLU A 277 -6.72 -36.33 -5.05
N ILE A 278 -7.61 -35.44 -4.60
CA ILE A 278 -7.56 -33.99 -4.82
C ILE A 278 -7.41 -33.24 -3.49
N HIS A 279 -6.83 -32.03 -3.52
CA HIS A 279 -6.75 -31.14 -2.36
C HIS A 279 -7.83 -30.06 -2.47
N LEU A 280 -8.89 -30.17 -1.68
CA LEU A 280 -10.01 -29.25 -1.67
C LEU A 280 -9.76 -28.13 -0.65
N ALA A 281 -9.79 -26.90 -1.13
CA ALA A 281 -9.69 -25.73 -0.28
C ALA A 281 -10.85 -24.76 -0.54
N TYR A 282 -11.08 -23.84 0.39
CA TYR A 282 -12.07 -22.78 0.16
C TYR A 282 -11.52 -21.42 0.58
N VAL A 283 -12.04 -20.38 -0.05
CA VAL A 283 -11.62 -18.99 0.19
C VAL A 283 -12.45 -18.40 1.33
N GLN A 284 -11.81 -17.79 2.33
CA GLN A 284 -12.49 -17.08 3.42
C GLN A 284 -13.01 -15.69 2.97
N SER A 285 -13.78 -15.67 1.88
CA SER A 285 -14.39 -14.49 1.27
C SER A 285 -15.65 -14.02 2.03
N PHE A 286 -16.45 -14.96 2.51
CA PHE A 286 -17.67 -14.72 3.30
C PHE A 286 -17.86 -15.76 4.40
N ASP A 287 -17.43 -16.99 4.14
CA ASP A 287 -17.53 -18.11 5.06
C ASP A 287 -16.28 -18.23 5.93
N ARG A 288 -16.46 -18.62 7.20
CA ARG A 288 -15.37 -18.93 8.15
C ARG A 288 -15.70 -20.19 8.94
N VAL A 289 -15.82 -21.31 8.23
CA VAL A 289 -16.12 -22.64 8.77
C VAL A 289 -14.84 -23.47 8.91
N ASP A 290 -14.84 -24.49 9.75
CA ASP A 290 -13.75 -25.46 9.74
C ASP A 290 -13.82 -26.27 8.42
N PRO A 291 -12.76 -26.30 7.59
CA PRO A 291 -12.78 -27.04 6.33
C PRO A 291 -13.10 -28.54 6.52
N ARG A 292 -12.73 -29.13 7.66
CA ARG A 292 -12.97 -30.56 7.93
C ARG A 292 -14.46 -30.88 8.07
N ASP A 293 -15.24 -29.94 8.59
CA ASP A 293 -16.68 -30.11 8.79
C ASP A 293 -17.44 -30.19 7.45
N ILE A 294 -16.89 -29.60 6.40
CA ILE A 294 -17.46 -29.58 5.04
C ILE A 294 -16.76 -30.54 4.08
N GLY A 295 -15.87 -31.42 4.57
CA GLY A 295 -15.16 -32.41 3.74
C GLY A 295 -13.99 -31.84 2.92
N PHE A 296 -13.52 -30.63 3.25
CA PHE A 296 -12.41 -29.95 2.60
C PHE A 296 -11.12 -30.15 3.42
N ASP A 297 -9.97 -29.97 2.79
CA ASP A 297 -8.65 -30.14 3.41
C ASP A 297 -8.17 -28.85 4.10
N ALA A 298 -8.46 -27.68 3.54
CA ALA A 298 -7.95 -26.41 4.04
C ALA A 298 -8.86 -25.21 3.75
N ALA A 299 -8.60 -24.13 4.47
CA ALA A 299 -9.10 -22.79 4.16
C ALA A 299 -7.96 -21.90 3.63
N VAL A 300 -8.31 -20.83 2.94
CA VAL A 300 -7.38 -19.81 2.43
C VAL A 300 -7.85 -18.43 2.89
N GLU A 301 -7.00 -17.69 3.60
CA GLU A 301 -7.30 -16.29 3.97
C GLU A 301 -7.40 -15.42 2.71
N PHE A 302 -8.37 -14.50 2.69
CA PHE A 302 -8.66 -13.66 1.53
C PHE A 302 -8.91 -12.21 1.93
N PRO A 303 -7.89 -11.51 2.46
CA PRO A 303 -8.07 -10.13 2.87
C PRO A 303 -8.46 -9.23 1.68
N PRO A 304 -9.28 -8.20 1.90
CA PRO A 304 -9.70 -7.69 3.21
C PRO A 304 -11.01 -8.32 3.72
N ASN A 305 -11.49 -9.40 3.12
CA ASN A 305 -12.75 -10.02 3.52
C ASN A 305 -12.69 -10.58 4.94
N ASN A 306 -13.86 -10.79 5.55
CA ASN A 306 -14.00 -11.26 6.94
C ASN A 306 -13.32 -10.37 8.00
N THR A 307 -13.03 -9.10 7.67
CA THR A 307 -12.50 -8.11 8.61
C THR A 307 -13.53 -7.03 8.95
N SER A 308 -13.44 -6.48 10.17
CA SER A 308 -14.28 -5.40 10.65
C SER A 308 -13.39 -4.30 11.22
N LEU A 309 -13.30 -3.18 10.51
CA LEU A 309 -12.48 -2.04 10.88
C LEU A 309 -13.36 -0.80 11.07
N PRO A 310 -12.99 0.13 11.96
CA PRO A 310 -13.66 1.42 12.02
C PRO A 310 -13.35 2.22 10.75
N PRO A 311 -14.34 2.85 10.11
CA PRO A 311 -14.10 3.71 8.96
C PRO A 311 -13.40 5.01 9.39
N VAL A 312 -12.48 5.48 8.54
CA VAL A 312 -11.80 6.78 8.66
C VAL A 312 -12.39 7.82 7.71
N THR A 313 -13.53 7.52 7.07
CA THR A 313 -14.22 8.38 6.09
C THR A 313 -14.46 9.80 6.60
N ALA A 314 -14.80 9.95 7.88
CA ALA A 314 -15.10 11.25 8.51
C ALA A 314 -13.94 12.26 8.41
N HIS A 315 -12.70 11.78 8.34
CA HIS A 315 -11.51 12.61 8.28
C HIS A 315 -11.14 13.02 6.84
N GLN A 316 -11.78 12.42 5.84
CA GLN A 316 -11.42 12.63 4.44
C GLN A 316 -12.10 13.87 3.87
N GLN A 317 -11.31 14.69 3.18
CA GLN A 317 -11.77 15.90 2.49
C GLN A 317 -12.35 15.52 1.13
N LEU A 318 -13.68 15.64 0.97
CA LEU A 318 -14.35 15.17 -0.25
C LEU A 318 -14.08 16.10 -1.44
N ILE A 319 -13.82 15.48 -2.61
CA ILE A 319 -13.84 16.13 -3.92
C ILE A 319 -15.24 15.97 -4.52
N ASN A 320 -15.80 14.76 -4.42
CA ASN A 320 -17.19 14.48 -4.77
C ASN A 320 -18.08 14.62 -3.52
N PRO A 321 -18.90 15.69 -3.39
CA PRO A 321 -19.78 15.88 -2.24
C PRO A 321 -20.87 14.79 -2.12
N ASN A 322 -21.11 14.04 -3.21
CA ASN A 322 -22.07 12.95 -3.26
C ASN A 322 -21.45 11.57 -2.96
N TYR A 323 -20.18 11.50 -2.56
CA TYR A 323 -19.57 10.25 -2.14
C TYR A 323 -20.28 9.68 -0.90
N ARG A 324 -20.64 8.39 -0.96
CA ARG A 324 -21.33 7.61 0.07
C ARG A 324 -20.66 6.25 0.30
N GLY A 325 -19.38 6.14 -0.06
CA GLY A 325 -18.57 4.96 0.20
C GLY A 325 -17.93 4.98 1.59
N ASP A 326 -17.19 3.92 1.89
CA ASP A 326 -16.51 3.73 3.17
C ASP A 326 -14.99 3.70 2.94
N VAL A 327 -14.26 4.45 3.77
CA VAL A 327 -12.80 4.52 3.75
C VAL A 327 -12.26 3.90 5.02
N PHE A 328 -11.28 3.01 4.89
CA PHE A 328 -10.63 2.29 5.99
C PHE A 328 -9.12 2.51 5.95
N ASP A 329 -8.45 2.29 7.08
CA ASP A 329 -6.99 2.29 7.14
C ASP A 329 -6.46 0.87 6.88
N TRP A 330 -5.72 0.71 5.79
CA TRP A 330 -5.09 -0.56 5.40
C TRP A 330 -4.03 -1.02 6.43
N ARG A 331 -3.35 -0.09 7.11
CA ARG A 331 -2.31 -0.44 8.09
C ARG A 331 -2.90 -1.22 9.25
N THR A 332 -4.10 -0.83 9.70
CA THR A 332 -4.84 -1.55 10.74
C THR A 332 -5.25 -2.95 10.29
N LEU A 333 -5.62 -3.13 9.01
CA LEU A 333 -5.90 -4.45 8.44
C LEU A 333 -4.67 -5.36 8.52
N ALA A 334 -3.54 -4.88 8.00
CA ALA A 334 -2.29 -5.64 7.96
C ALA A 334 -1.79 -5.96 9.38
N ASP A 335 -1.84 -4.98 10.30
CA ASP A 335 -1.44 -5.16 11.69
C ASP A 335 -2.28 -6.20 12.43
N GLN A 336 -3.61 -6.19 12.23
CA GLN A 336 -4.50 -7.19 12.82
C GLN A 336 -4.22 -8.58 12.25
N ALA A 337 -4.02 -8.70 10.94
CA ALA A 337 -3.72 -9.97 10.29
C ALA A 337 -2.38 -10.55 10.75
N MET A 338 -1.32 -9.72 10.88
CA MET A 338 0.00 -10.15 11.35
C MET A 338 0.00 -10.64 12.82
N LYS A 339 -0.92 -10.12 13.64
CA LYS A 339 -1.06 -10.46 15.07
C LYS A 339 -2.10 -11.54 15.35
N GLN A 340 -2.80 -12.02 14.32
CA GLN A 340 -3.88 -12.99 14.49
C GLN A 340 -3.33 -14.37 14.92
N ASP A 341 -3.99 -14.98 15.91
CA ASP A 341 -3.68 -16.34 16.34
C ASP A 341 -4.00 -17.39 15.26
N ASP A 342 -3.32 -18.53 15.35
CA ASP A 342 -3.55 -19.66 14.47
C ASP A 342 -4.92 -20.31 14.74
N PRO A 343 -5.72 -20.59 13.69
CA PRO A 343 -6.94 -21.37 13.87
C PRO A 343 -6.61 -22.83 14.20
N ALA A 344 -7.60 -23.55 14.75
CA ALA A 344 -7.49 -24.99 15.04
C ALA A 344 -7.60 -25.90 13.80
N TYR A 345 -7.61 -25.34 12.60
CA TYR A 345 -7.77 -26.04 11.32
C TYR A 345 -6.73 -25.57 10.29
N PRO A 346 -6.46 -26.37 9.23
CA PRO A 346 -5.51 -25.97 8.19
C PRO A 346 -5.96 -24.68 7.48
N LEU A 347 -5.13 -23.64 7.55
CA LEU A 347 -5.39 -22.33 6.96
C LEU A 347 -4.12 -21.79 6.31
N TYR A 348 -4.14 -21.65 4.98
CA TYR A 348 -3.10 -20.94 4.26
C TYR A 348 -3.23 -19.43 4.51
N PRO A 349 -2.15 -18.75 4.94
CA PRO A 349 -2.18 -17.31 5.16
C PRO A 349 -2.36 -16.55 3.85
N GLY A 350 -2.95 -15.36 3.97
CA GLY A 350 -3.35 -14.53 2.84
C GLY A 350 -2.98 -13.06 3.07
N VAL A 351 -2.51 -12.39 2.01
CA VAL A 351 -2.17 -10.96 2.03
C VAL A 351 -2.79 -10.23 0.84
N ASN A 352 -2.84 -8.90 0.87
CA ASN A 352 -3.16 -8.08 -0.30
C ASN A 352 -2.22 -6.85 -0.39
N PRO A 353 -1.95 -6.32 -1.59
CA PRO A 353 -1.16 -5.09 -1.74
C PRO A 353 -2.00 -3.82 -1.50
N GLY A 354 -3.32 -3.94 -1.39
CA GLY A 354 -4.26 -2.83 -1.24
C GLY A 354 -5.68 -3.26 -1.61
N TRP A 355 -6.64 -2.36 -1.44
CA TRP A 355 -8.02 -2.60 -1.86
C TRP A 355 -8.78 -1.29 -2.09
N ASP A 356 -9.37 -1.15 -3.27
CA ASP A 356 -10.22 -0.04 -3.68
C ASP A 356 -11.15 -0.47 -4.83
N ASN A 357 -12.43 -0.67 -4.52
CA ASN A 357 -13.44 -1.03 -5.53
C ASN A 357 -14.30 0.15 -6.00
N GLU A 358 -13.84 1.39 -5.83
CA GLU A 358 -14.46 2.57 -6.44
C GLU A 358 -14.66 2.43 -7.96
N PRO A 359 -13.75 1.83 -8.76
CA PRO A 359 -13.99 1.61 -10.19
C PRO A 359 -15.25 0.78 -10.50
N ARG A 360 -15.58 -0.23 -9.67
CA ARG A 360 -16.80 -1.04 -9.81
C ARG A 360 -18.04 -0.38 -9.17
N ARG A 361 -17.84 0.53 -8.21
CA ARG A 361 -18.92 1.12 -7.39
C ARG A 361 -18.81 2.64 -7.27
N SER A 362 -18.78 3.34 -8.40
CA SER A 362 -18.56 4.79 -8.41
C SER A 362 -19.46 5.57 -7.44
N GLY A 363 -18.86 6.42 -6.60
CA GLY A 363 -19.47 7.18 -5.53
C GLY A 363 -19.79 6.38 -4.26
N ARG A 364 -19.54 5.06 -4.25
CA ARG A 364 -19.93 4.10 -3.19
C ARG A 364 -18.88 3.01 -2.96
N GLY A 365 -17.65 3.21 -3.45
CA GLY A 365 -16.55 2.28 -3.27
C GLY A 365 -16.15 2.11 -1.81
N ARG A 366 -15.58 0.95 -1.51
CA ARG A 366 -14.89 0.64 -0.27
C ARG A 366 -13.39 0.77 -0.54
N VAL A 367 -12.75 1.71 0.14
CA VAL A 367 -11.34 2.08 -0.07
C VAL A 367 -10.52 1.79 1.17
N TYR A 368 -9.36 1.17 1.02
CA TYR A 368 -8.36 0.97 2.07
C TYR A 368 -7.15 1.85 1.79
N LEU A 369 -7.06 2.99 2.50
CA LEU A 369 -5.97 3.95 2.36
C LEU A 369 -4.70 3.48 3.08
N HIS A 370 -3.58 4.15 2.76
CA HIS A 370 -2.28 3.96 3.42
C HIS A 370 -1.62 2.60 3.18
N ALA A 371 -2.06 1.84 2.17
CA ALA A 371 -1.31 0.71 1.66
C ALA A 371 -0.01 1.18 1.02
N SER A 372 1.10 0.49 1.28
CA SER A 372 2.42 0.78 0.71
C SER A 372 3.17 -0.52 0.37
N PRO A 373 4.07 -0.53 -0.64
CA PRO A 373 4.87 -1.70 -0.95
C PRO A 373 5.69 -2.19 0.25
N ARG A 374 6.19 -1.29 1.10
CA ARG A 374 6.89 -1.68 2.33
C ARG A 374 5.96 -2.33 3.36
N GLY A 375 4.79 -1.75 3.61
CA GLY A 375 3.79 -2.36 4.50
C GLY A 375 3.37 -3.74 4.02
N TYR A 376 3.13 -3.88 2.72
CA TYR A 376 2.82 -5.16 2.07
C TYR A 376 3.96 -6.17 2.21
N ARG A 377 5.22 -5.77 1.97
CA ARG A 377 6.40 -6.62 2.18
C ARG A 377 6.46 -7.13 3.62
N ASP A 378 6.27 -6.24 4.59
CA ASP A 378 6.37 -6.60 6.01
C ASP A 378 5.27 -7.62 6.39
N TRP A 379 4.04 -7.42 5.90
CA TRP A 379 2.95 -8.38 6.07
C TRP A 379 3.22 -9.71 5.36
N LEU A 380 3.71 -9.68 4.12
CA LEU A 380 4.06 -10.89 3.37
C LEU A 380 5.19 -11.68 4.05
N LYS A 381 6.21 -11.01 4.60
CA LYS A 381 7.26 -11.66 5.42
C LYS A 381 6.65 -12.42 6.60
N GLN A 382 5.74 -11.79 7.33
CA GLN A 382 5.06 -12.43 8.45
C GLN A 382 4.14 -13.58 7.99
N ALA A 383 3.47 -13.44 6.85
CA ALA A 383 2.67 -14.51 6.25
C ALA A 383 3.53 -15.72 5.84
N ILE A 384 4.73 -15.49 5.29
CA ILE A 384 5.70 -16.56 4.98
C ILE A 384 6.14 -17.28 6.26
N VAL A 385 6.45 -16.56 7.34
CA VAL A 385 6.77 -17.16 8.64
C VAL A 385 5.62 -18.02 9.15
N THR A 386 4.39 -17.51 9.05
CA THR A 386 3.17 -18.24 9.41
C THR A 386 2.95 -19.48 8.54
N ALA A 387 3.15 -19.39 7.23
CA ALA A 387 3.03 -20.53 6.31
C ALA A 387 4.04 -21.63 6.65
N ARG A 388 5.30 -21.27 6.90
CA ARG A 388 6.34 -22.23 7.29
C ARG A 388 6.03 -22.95 8.60
N ARG A 389 5.35 -22.26 9.54
CA ARG A 389 4.88 -22.85 10.79
C ARG A 389 3.67 -23.77 10.57
N ARG A 390 2.68 -23.32 9.79
CA ARG A 390 1.39 -24.02 9.60
C ARG A 390 1.48 -25.21 8.64
N THR A 391 2.27 -25.10 7.58
CA THR A 391 2.42 -26.12 6.52
C THR A 391 3.90 -26.36 6.18
N PRO A 392 4.71 -26.89 7.11
CA PRO A 392 6.17 -26.98 6.96
C PRO A 392 6.64 -27.79 5.75
N ASN A 393 5.86 -28.78 5.28
CA ASN A 393 6.20 -29.60 4.11
C ASN A 393 5.96 -28.88 2.77
N ALA A 394 5.02 -27.94 2.75
CA ALA A 394 4.67 -27.13 1.57
C ALA A 394 4.18 -25.75 2.03
N PRO A 395 5.09 -24.85 2.45
CA PRO A 395 4.72 -23.52 2.90
C PRO A 395 4.12 -22.73 1.74
N MET A 396 2.88 -22.27 1.88
CA MET A 396 2.17 -21.55 0.83
C MET A 396 1.51 -20.30 1.39
N VAL A 397 1.58 -19.19 0.63
CA VAL A 397 0.91 -17.92 0.96
C VAL A 397 0.10 -17.49 -0.25
N PHE A 398 -1.15 -17.11 -0.03
CA PHE A 398 -2.01 -16.56 -1.08
C PHE A 398 -1.95 -15.03 -1.10
N ILE A 399 -1.97 -14.45 -2.30
CA ILE A 399 -1.94 -13.01 -2.50
C ILE A 399 -3.17 -12.61 -3.32
N ASN A 400 -4.01 -11.76 -2.75
CA ASN A 400 -5.13 -11.12 -3.43
C ASN A 400 -4.68 -9.72 -3.89
N ALA A 401 -4.29 -9.48 -5.13
CA ALA A 401 -4.24 -10.39 -6.28
C ALA A 401 -3.10 -9.98 -7.23
N TRP A 402 -2.92 -10.74 -8.33
CA TRP A 402 -2.05 -10.36 -9.44
C TRP A 402 -2.60 -9.11 -10.15
N ASN A 403 -3.84 -9.18 -10.65
CA ASN A 403 -4.42 -8.22 -11.60
C ASN A 403 -5.89 -7.82 -11.33
N GLU A 404 -6.34 -7.72 -10.07
CA GLU A 404 -7.68 -7.20 -9.74
C GLU A 404 -7.74 -5.66 -9.81
N TRP A 405 -7.58 -5.12 -11.02
CA TRP A 405 -7.44 -3.67 -11.26
C TRP A 405 -8.62 -2.84 -10.78
N ALA A 406 -9.86 -3.31 -11.00
CA ALA A 406 -11.05 -2.56 -10.59
C ALA A 406 -11.36 -2.70 -9.08
N GLU A 407 -10.60 -3.50 -8.35
CA GLU A 407 -10.61 -3.60 -6.87
C GLU A 407 -9.31 -3.12 -6.23
N GLY A 408 -8.38 -2.55 -7.00
CA GLY A 408 -7.13 -1.97 -6.50
C GLY A 408 -6.14 -2.98 -5.91
N ALA A 409 -6.47 -4.28 -5.90
CA ALA A 409 -5.65 -5.36 -5.38
C ALA A 409 -4.71 -5.90 -6.48
N VAL A 410 -3.68 -5.11 -6.82
CA VAL A 410 -2.83 -5.33 -8.00
C VAL A 410 -1.35 -5.37 -7.63
N LEU A 411 -0.68 -6.45 -8.04
CA LEU A 411 0.78 -6.58 -8.05
C LEU A 411 1.42 -6.13 -9.36
N GLU A 412 0.69 -6.21 -10.48
CA GLU A 412 1.18 -5.76 -11.78
C GLU A 412 1.72 -4.32 -11.72
N PRO A 413 2.77 -4.00 -12.51
CA PRO A 413 3.31 -2.65 -12.55
C PRO A 413 2.26 -1.62 -12.97
N ASP A 414 2.22 -0.49 -12.26
CA ASP A 414 1.36 0.66 -12.57
C ASP A 414 2.21 1.89 -12.93
N THR A 415 1.60 2.90 -13.54
CA THR A 415 2.33 4.12 -13.94
C THR A 415 2.86 4.93 -12.76
N ARG A 416 2.29 4.76 -11.57
CA ARG A 416 2.53 5.60 -10.40
C ARG A 416 3.74 5.13 -9.59
N LEU A 417 3.84 3.82 -9.37
CA LEU A 417 4.89 3.19 -8.57
C LEU A 417 5.77 2.20 -9.36
N GLY A 418 5.46 1.93 -10.64
CA GLY A 418 6.23 1.00 -11.46
C GLY A 418 6.20 -0.40 -10.86
N HIS A 419 7.37 -1.01 -10.72
CA HIS A 419 7.57 -2.38 -10.21
C HIS A 419 7.61 -2.46 -8.68
N ALA A 420 7.29 -1.40 -7.94
CA ALA A 420 7.51 -1.37 -6.49
C ALA A 420 6.79 -2.49 -5.71
N TRP A 421 5.59 -2.91 -6.13
CA TRP A 421 4.83 -4.00 -5.51
C TRP A 421 5.47 -5.38 -5.76
N LEU A 422 5.96 -5.61 -6.98
CA LEU A 422 6.72 -6.80 -7.33
C LEU A 422 8.06 -6.83 -6.59
N GLU A 423 8.75 -5.70 -6.53
CA GLU A 423 10.01 -5.55 -5.81
C GLU A 423 9.85 -5.81 -4.31
N ALA A 424 8.76 -5.33 -3.70
CA ALA A 424 8.38 -5.67 -2.34
C ALA A 424 8.10 -7.17 -2.16
N THR A 425 7.49 -7.84 -3.15
CA THR A 425 7.28 -9.30 -3.13
C THR A 425 8.61 -10.04 -3.10
N ARG A 426 9.55 -9.68 -3.98
CA ARG A 426 10.90 -10.27 -4.02
C ARG A 426 11.65 -10.07 -2.70
N GLN A 427 11.62 -8.86 -2.14
CA GLN A 427 12.24 -8.57 -0.84
C GLN A 427 11.64 -9.35 0.32
N ALA A 428 10.36 -9.74 0.25
CA ALA A 428 9.72 -10.53 1.29
C ALA A 428 10.26 -11.96 1.34
N LEU A 429 10.70 -12.48 0.20
CA LEU A 429 11.33 -13.81 0.09
C LEU A 429 12.80 -13.80 0.52
N GLN A 430 13.48 -12.66 0.35
CA GLN A 430 14.90 -12.53 0.68
C GLN A 430 15.15 -12.41 2.19
N PRO A 431 16.34 -12.85 2.67
CA PRO A 431 16.78 -12.53 4.02
C PRO A 431 16.87 -11.01 4.21
N ALA A 432 16.86 -10.56 5.48
CA ALA A 432 17.10 -9.16 5.77
C ALA A 432 18.48 -8.74 5.19
N PRO A 433 18.58 -7.60 4.49
CA PRO A 433 19.86 -7.15 3.97
C PRO A 433 20.85 -6.92 5.10
N ALA A 434 22.13 -7.13 4.84
CA ALA A 434 23.18 -6.72 5.76
C ALA A 434 23.09 -5.20 5.96
N MET A 435 23.01 -4.75 7.20
CA MET A 435 22.89 -3.33 7.50
C MET A 435 24.20 -2.60 7.19
N ASP A 436 24.16 -1.57 6.34
CA ASP A 436 25.25 -0.59 6.29
C ASP A 436 25.22 0.21 7.59
N ALA A 437 26.18 -0.06 8.48
CA ALA A 437 26.29 0.59 9.77
C ALA A 437 26.74 2.06 9.67
N ARG A 438 27.21 2.51 8.50
CA ARG A 438 27.63 3.90 8.30
C ARG A 438 26.39 4.81 8.22
N PRO A 439 26.37 5.94 8.95
CA PRO A 439 25.35 6.96 8.71
C PRO A 439 25.54 7.55 7.31
N CYS A 440 24.44 8.00 6.70
CA CYS A 440 24.48 8.66 5.41
C CYS A 440 24.25 10.18 5.54
N ALA A 441 25.11 11.00 4.93
CA ALA A 441 24.87 12.42 4.76
C ALA A 441 24.23 12.65 3.38
N VAL A 442 23.03 13.23 3.36
CA VAL A 442 22.34 13.64 2.14
C VAL A 442 22.39 15.15 2.05
N VAL A 443 23.14 15.68 1.07
CA VAL A 443 23.35 17.11 0.87
C VAL A 443 22.66 17.55 -0.42
N HIS A 444 21.65 18.41 -0.33
CA HIS A 444 21.09 19.04 -1.52
C HIS A 444 21.91 20.29 -1.92
N ALA A 445 22.54 20.24 -3.09
CA ALA A 445 23.44 21.29 -3.58
C ALA A 445 22.81 22.08 -4.73
N TRP A 446 22.18 23.22 -4.39
CA TRP A 446 21.73 24.22 -5.36
C TRP A 446 22.75 25.36 -5.51
N TYR A 447 23.15 25.95 -4.38
CA TYR A 447 24.25 26.92 -4.28
C TYR A 447 25.59 26.21 -4.15
N VAL A 448 26.28 26.00 -5.28
CA VAL A 448 27.52 25.21 -5.35
C VAL A 448 28.71 25.90 -4.66
N ASP A 449 28.71 27.24 -4.61
CA ASP A 449 29.68 28.06 -3.90
C ASP A 449 29.74 27.75 -2.39
N VAL A 450 28.65 27.23 -1.83
CA VAL A 450 28.53 26.85 -0.42
C VAL A 450 28.81 25.36 -0.18
N LEU A 451 28.88 24.54 -1.23
CA LEU A 451 29.05 23.09 -1.09
C LEU A 451 30.39 22.73 -0.42
N GLU A 452 31.46 23.45 -0.76
CA GLU A 452 32.79 23.21 -0.17
C GLU A 452 32.78 23.34 1.36
N GLU A 453 32.02 24.31 1.91
CA GLU A 453 31.82 24.48 3.36
C GLU A 453 31.15 23.24 4.00
N MET A 454 30.14 22.66 3.33
CA MET A 454 29.44 21.47 3.81
C MET A 454 30.33 20.23 3.80
N LEU A 455 31.13 20.05 2.75
CA LEU A 455 32.06 18.92 2.60
C LEU A 455 33.16 18.97 3.67
N LEU A 456 33.68 20.16 3.97
CA LEU A 456 34.65 20.37 5.05
C LEU A 456 34.03 20.04 6.41
N ALA A 457 32.83 20.53 6.70
CA ALA A 457 32.15 20.21 7.96
C ALA A 457 31.89 18.70 8.14
N LEU A 458 31.53 17.98 7.06
CA LEU A 458 31.39 16.53 7.08
C LEU A 458 32.72 15.82 7.35
N ARG A 459 33.82 16.28 6.73
CA ARG A 459 35.16 15.74 6.96
C ARG A 459 35.62 15.97 8.40
N ASP A 460 35.45 17.18 8.91
CA ASP A 460 35.90 17.59 10.23
C ASP A 460 35.09 16.93 11.36
N SER A 461 33.86 16.47 11.07
CA SER A 461 33.02 15.76 12.04
C SER A 461 33.65 14.48 12.63
N GLY A 462 34.67 13.91 11.97
CA GLY A 462 35.33 12.68 12.40
C GLY A 462 34.54 11.40 12.13
N ILE A 463 33.36 11.49 11.52
CA ILE A 463 32.51 10.35 11.18
C ILE A 463 32.85 9.82 9.78
N THR A 464 32.86 8.49 9.63
CA THR A 464 32.97 7.85 8.30
C THR A 464 31.60 7.82 7.63
N TRP A 465 31.36 8.80 6.78
CA TRP A 465 30.09 8.98 6.07
C TRP A 465 29.99 8.14 4.79
N ARG A 466 28.79 7.63 4.51
CA ARG A 466 28.33 7.53 3.12
C ARG A 466 27.74 8.88 2.73
N THR A 467 28.17 9.48 1.62
CA THR A 467 27.68 10.81 1.23
C THR A 467 26.99 10.76 -0.11
N ILE A 468 25.79 11.33 -0.17
CA ILE A 468 25.01 11.52 -1.39
C ILE A 468 24.76 13.01 -1.55
N VAL A 469 25.15 13.54 -2.70
CA VAL A 469 24.86 14.92 -3.09
C VAL A 469 23.78 14.91 -4.15
N THR A 470 22.61 15.46 -3.82
CA THR A 470 21.55 15.68 -4.81
C THR A 470 21.71 17.05 -5.45
N THR A 471 21.48 17.17 -6.75
CA THR A 471 21.55 18.46 -7.46
C THR A 471 20.67 18.46 -8.71
N ALA A 472 20.48 19.62 -9.32
CA ALA A 472 19.74 19.77 -10.57
C ALA A 472 20.65 19.53 -11.80
N PRO A 473 20.10 19.11 -12.96
CA PRO A 473 20.89 18.88 -14.18
C PRO A 473 21.81 20.04 -14.55
N GLU A 474 21.35 21.27 -14.40
CA GLU A 474 22.09 22.49 -14.70
C GLU A 474 23.25 22.79 -13.74
N ARG A 475 23.34 22.08 -12.61
CA ARG A 475 24.40 22.22 -11.60
C ARG A 475 25.33 21.02 -11.52
N GLU A 476 25.01 19.91 -12.18
CA GLU A 476 25.76 18.65 -12.06
C GLU A 476 27.27 18.83 -12.27
N GLN A 477 27.67 19.47 -13.37
CA GLN A 477 29.09 19.65 -13.71
C GLN A 477 29.83 20.46 -12.64
N GLN A 478 29.20 21.50 -12.10
CA GLN A 478 29.76 22.36 -11.06
C GLN A 478 29.92 21.60 -9.73
N VAL A 479 28.92 20.78 -9.37
CA VAL A 479 28.96 19.94 -8.17
C VAL A 479 30.08 18.89 -8.27
N ARG A 480 30.19 18.19 -9.42
CA ARG A 480 31.25 17.20 -9.64
C ARG A 480 32.64 17.83 -9.56
N ALA A 481 32.84 19.00 -10.18
CA ALA A 481 34.10 19.73 -10.09
C ALA A 481 34.43 20.18 -8.64
N CYS A 482 33.43 20.58 -7.86
CA CYS A 482 33.60 20.92 -6.45
C CYS A 482 34.04 19.70 -5.62
N LEU A 483 33.42 18.54 -5.83
CA LEU A 483 33.79 17.27 -5.17
C LEU A 483 35.22 16.85 -5.51
N GLU A 484 35.60 16.94 -6.79
CA GLU A 484 36.96 16.63 -7.26
C GLU A 484 38.00 17.57 -6.65
N LYS A 485 37.76 18.89 -6.71
CA LYS A 485 38.64 19.90 -6.08
C LYS A 485 38.80 19.66 -4.58
N ALA A 486 37.71 19.29 -3.90
CA ALA A 486 37.74 18.98 -2.48
C ALA A 486 38.39 17.62 -2.16
N GLY A 487 38.62 16.75 -3.15
CA GLY A 487 39.04 15.37 -2.95
C GLY A 487 38.04 14.57 -2.11
N PHE A 488 36.74 14.84 -2.27
CA PHE A 488 35.67 14.26 -1.47
C PHE A 488 34.86 13.24 -2.29
N VAL A 489 34.78 12.00 -1.80
CA VAL A 489 34.02 10.94 -2.46
C VAL A 489 32.56 11.01 -2.05
N ALA A 490 31.66 11.24 -3.02
CA ALA A 490 30.23 11.21 -2.82
C ALA A 490 29.51 10.66 -4.07
N GLU A 491 28.38 9.99 -3.86
CA GLU A 491 27.43 9.69 -4.94
C GLU A 491 26.75 11.00 -5.36
N VAL A 492 26.60 11.25 -6.67
CA VAL A 492 25.88 12.41 -7.18
C VAL A 492 24.59 11.94 -7.84
N GLU A 493 23.48 12.46 -7.35
CA GLU A 493 22.14 12.13 -7.85
C GLU A 493 21.49 13.38 -8.46
N VAL A 494 21.19 13.29 -9.75
CA VAL A 494 20.69 14.39 -10.55
C VAL A 494 19.17 14.26 -10.66
N LEU A 495 18.46 15.26 -10.15
CA LEU A 495 17.00 15.26 -10.03
C LEU A 495 16.45 16.62 -10.50
N GLU A 496 15.21 16.66 -10.97
CA GLU A 496 14.58 17.92 -11.39
C GLU A 496 14.63 18.97 -10.28
N ASN A 497 14.81 20.24 -10.65
CA ASN A 497 14.75 21.36 -9.71
C ASN A 497 13.29 21.64 -9.28
N ARG A 498 12.77 20.77 -8.41
CA ARG A 498 11.39 20.77 -7.96
C ARG A 498 11.31 20.35 -6.50
N GLY A 499 10.50 21.06 -5.71
CA GLY A 499 10.35 20.77 -4.29
C GLY A 499 11.62 21.03 -3.46
N ARG A 500 12.53 21.86 -3.98
CA ARG A 500 13.77 22.33 -3.34
C ARG A 500 14.61 21.19 -2.79
N ASP A 501 15.06 21.30 -1.55
CA ASP A 501 15.82 20.28 -0.83
C ASP A 501 14.96 19.15 -0.28
N VAL A 502 13.62 19.26 -0.34
CA VAL A 502 12.69 18.32 0.30
C VAL A 502 12.40 17.14 -0.61
N LEU A 503 11.93 17.39 -1.84
CA LEU A 503 11.57 16.30 -2.76
C LEU A 503 12.79 15.42 -3.12
N PRO A 504 13.95 15.98 -3.50
CA PRO A 504 15.17 15.21 -3.71
C PRO A 504 15.57 14.37 -2.49
N PHE A 505 15.46 14.95 -1.29
CA PHE A 505 15.74 14.22 -0.06
C PHE A 505 14.78 13.05 0.13
N LEU A 506 13.47 13.22 -0.09
CA LEU A 506 12.50 12.13 0.03
C LEU A 506 12.76 11.00 -0.97
N GLN A 507 13.16 11.33 -2.20
CA GLN A 507 13.54 10.33 -3.21
C GLN A 507 14.79 9.53 -2.81
N VAL A 508 15.80 10.21 -2.27
CA VAL A 508 17.01 9.54 -1.75
C VAL A 508 16.72 8.75 -0.48
N ALA A 509 15.97 9.30 0.48
CA ALA A 509 15.61 8.63 1.72
C ALA A 509 14.79 7.36 1.46
N GLN A 510 13.91 7.37 0.46
CA GLN A 510 13.18 6.20 -0.03
C GLN A 510 14.13 5.07 -0.46
N ARG A 511 15.18 5.40 -1.23
CA ARG A 511 16.22 4.44 -1.64
C ARG A 511 17.02 3.95 -0.44
N LEU A 512 17.50 4.86 0.41
CA LEU A 512 18.33 4.54 1.57
C LEU A 512 17.62 3.61 2.56
N LEU A 513 16.32 3.82 2.78
CA LEU A 513 15.51 2.95 3.63
C LEU A 513 15.38 1.54 3.04
N HIS A 514 15.32 1.41 1.71
CA HIS A 514 15.34 0.11 1.03
C HIS A 514 16.71 -0.58 1.12
N GLU A 515 17.80 0.18 1.07
CA GLU A 515 19.18 -0.31 1.24
C GLU A 515 19.54 -0.62 2.71
N GLY A 516 18.65 -0.38 3.65
CA GLY A 516 18.85 -0.70 5.07
C GLY A 516 19.65 0.33 5.87
N VAL A 517 19.84 1.53 5.34
CA VAL A 517 20.47 2.65 6.08
C VAL A 517 19.54 3.07 7.23
N GLN A 518 20.08 3.20 8.44
CA GLN A 518 19.27 3.55 9.61
C GLN A 518 19.25 5.03 9.92
N VAL A 519 20.41 5.68 9.87
CA VAL A 519 20.60 7.07 10.31
C VAL A 519 21.07 7.92 9.16
N VAL A 520 20.37 9.03 8.93
CA VAL A 520 20.67 10.01 7.89
C VAL A 520 20.82 11.40 8.48
N LEU A 521 21.82 12.14 8.03
CA LEU A 521 21.91 13.57 8.22
C LEU A 521 21.46 14.28 6.94
N LYS A 522 20.37 15.03 7.03
CA LYS A 522 19.86 15.86 5.94
C LYS A 522 20.46 17.27 6.01
N LEU A 523 21.09 17.70 4.93
CA LEU A 523 21.66 19.04 4.76
C LEU A 523 21.25 19.61 3.41
N HIS A 524 21.34 20.93 3.27
CA HIS A 524 21.22 21.57 1.98
C HIS A 524 22.04 22.86 1.92
N THR A 525 22.43 23.28 0.73
CA THR A 525 23.05 24.60 0.56
C THR A 525 21.96 25.65 0.65
N LYS A 526 22.22 26.69 1.45
CA LYS A 526 21.28 27.78 1.71
C LYS A 526 22.01 29.10 1.58
N ARG A 527 21.52 29.98 0.71
CA ARG A 527 22.04 31.33 0.52
C ARG A 527 20.90 32.32 0.66
N SER A 528 21.16 33.48 1.24
CA SER A 528 20.22 34.60 1.24
C SER A 528 20.66 35.65 0.22
N GLU A 529 19.96 35.76 -0.90
CA GLU A 529 20.21 36.81 -1.89
C GLU A 529 19.62 38.17 -1.48
N HIS A 530 18.76 38.20 -0.45
CA HIS A 530 17.98 39.39 -0.04
C HIS A 530 17.95 39.66 1.47
N ARG A 531 18.71 38.92 2.29
CA ARG A 531 18.79 39.14 3.76
C ARG A 531 20.22 39.02 4.26
N ASP A 532 20.59 39.84 5.24
CA ASP A 532 21.94 39.85 5.83
C ASP A 532 22.25 38.65 6.75
N ASN A 533 21.27 37.79 7.05
CA ASN A 533 21.36 36.77 8.10
C ASN A 533 21.21 35.30 7.64
N GLY A 534 21.06 35.00 6.35
CA GLY A 534 20.92 33.62 5.87
C GLY A 534 22.20 32.78 5.96
N ASP A 535 23.37 33.39 5.70
CA ASP A 535 24.67 32.73 5.91
C ASP A 535 24.94 32.46 7.39
N THR A 536 24.47 33.34 8.29
CA THR A 536 24.52 33.14 9.73
C THR A 536 23.62 31.97 10.13
N TRP A 537 22.39 31.91 9.61
CA TRP A 537 21.47 30.81 9.85
C TRP A 537 22.06 29.46 9.41
N ARG A 538 22.62 29.39 8.19
CA ARG A 538 23.27 28.18 7.67
C ARG A 538 24.42 27.72 8.58
N ARG A 539 25.37 28.61 8.88
CA ARG A 539 26.54 28.29 9.71
C ARG A 539 26.14 27.84 11.11
N GLU A 540 25.09 28.44 11.66
CA GLU A 540 24.54 28.04 12.96
C GLU A 540 23.95 26.62 12.93
N LEU A 541 23.13 26.29 11.93
CA LEU A 541 22.56 24.94 11.76
C LEU A 541 23.65 23.89 11.59
N VAL A 542 24.59 24.12 10.66
CA VAL A 542 25.70 23.20 10.38
C VAL A 542 26.54 22.99 11.64
N ARG A 543 26.97 24.07 12.31
CA ARG A 543 27.77 23.95 13.53
C ARG A 543 27.08 23.15 14.63
N LYS A 544 25.78 23.37 14.86
CA LYS A 544 25.03 22.68 15.91
C LYS A 544 24.80 21.19 15.62
N LEU A 545 24.76 20.81 14.33
CA LEU A 545 24.51 19.42 13.89
C LEU A 545 25.78 18.62 13.57
N LEU A 546 26.89 19.28 13.21
CA LEU A 546 28.07 18.64 12.64
C LEU A 546 29.41 18.92 13.35
N SER A 547 29.47 19.79 14.37
CA SER A 547 30.75 19.98 15.06
C SER A 547 31.25 18.65 15.65
N PRO A 548 32.56 18.37 15.67
CA PRO A 548 33.11 17.01 15.83
C PRO A 548 32.55 16.24 17.04
N GLU A 549 32.57 16.86 18.22
CA GLU A 549 32.09 16.23 19.46
C GLU A 549 30.58 16.00 19.42
N ARG A 550 29.82 16.98 18.89
CA ARG A 550 28.36 16.91 18.80
C ARG A 550 27.91 15.85 17.81
N ALA A 551 28.49 15.83 16.61
CA ALA A 551 28.12 14.86 15.57
C ALA A 551 28.29 13.43 16.07
N THR A 552 29.41 13.16 16.73
CA THR A 552 29.73 11.86 17.33
C THR A 552 28.74 11.49 18.43
N GLN A 553 28.42 12.42 19.35
CA GLN A 553 27.43 12.18 20.41
C GLN A 553 26.03 11.93 19.86
N ILE A 554 25.58 12.70 18.87
CA ILE A 554 24.28 12.51 18.22
C ILE A 554 24.19 11.14 17.55
N LEU A 555 25.23 10.74 16.81
CA LEU A 555 25.28 9.42 16.17
C LEU A 555 25.19 8.29 17.20
N HIS A 556 25.92 8.39 18.31
CA HIS A 556 25.88 7.39 19.39
C HIS A 556 24.55 7.34 20.15
N ALA A 557 23.79 8.45 20.16
CA ALA A 557 22.50 8.50 20.84
C ALA A 557 21.42 7.65 20.15
N PHE A 558 21.43 7.52 18.81
CA PHE A 558 20.43 6.75 18.07
C PHE A 558 20.31 5.27 18.51
N PRO A 559 21.40 4.48 18.61
CA PRO A 559 21.31 3.11 19.11
C PRO A 559 21.01 3.04 20.62
N GLN A 560 21.40 4.05 21.41
CA GLN A 560 21.20 4.07 22.87
C GLN A 560 19.78 4.49 23.28
N GLN A 561 19.10 5.27 22.44
CA GLN A 561 17.77 5.81 22.70
C GLN A 561 16.80 5.31 21.62
N PRO A 562 16.11 4.17 21.83
CA PRO A 562 15.23 3.57 20.82
C PRO A 562 14.10 4.50 20.34
N ARG A 563 13.67 5.44 21.20
CA ARG A 563 12.65 6.45 20.87
C ARG A 563 13.20 7.67 20.15
N LEU A 564 14.51 7.82 19.97
CA LEU A 564 15.08 8.96 19.25
C LEU A 564 14.82 8.81 17.74
N GLY A 565 13.99 9.70 17.21
CA GLY A 565 13.60 9.75 15.80
C GLY A 565 14.35 10.84 15.04
N LEU A 566 14.25 12.09 15.50
CA LEU A 566 14.83 13.25 14.84
C LEU A 566 15.70 14.07 15.81
N VAL A 567 16.81 14.60 15.33
CA VAL A 567 17.64 15.57 16.06
C VAL A 567 17.81 16.83 15.23
N ALA A 568 17.31 17.95 15.75
CA ALA A 568 17.37 19.26 15.12
C ALA A 568 18.29 20.21 15.90
N ALA A 569 18.78 21.26 15.25
CA ALA A 569 19.55 22.29 15.93
C ALA A 569 18.70 23.03 16.97
N GLU A 570 19.21 23.18 18.20
CA GLU A 570 18.53 23.92 19.25
C GLU A 570 18.19 25.35 18.81
N GLY A 571 17.04 25.89 19.22
CA GLY A 571 16.53 27.20 18.77
C GLY A 571 15.87 27.22 17.38
N HIS A 572 15.96 26.14 16.59
CA HIS A 572 15.28 25.99 15.29
C HIS A 572 14.07 25.05 15.33
N ILE A 573 13.71 24.56 16.52
CA ILE A 573 12.46 23.85 16.75
C ILE A 573 11.40 24.90 17.08
N GLN A 574 10.42 25.08 16.19
CA GLN A 574 9.43 26.15 16.28
C GLN A 574 8.02 25.56 16.40
N PRO A 575 7.10 26.17 17.18
CA PRO A 575 5.72 25.69 17.26
C PRO A 575 4.96 26.00 15.96
N LEU A 576 4.24 25.00 15.45
CA LEU A 576 3.54 25.08 14.16
C LEU A 576 2.52 26.22 14.10
N GLY A 577 1.79 26.45 15.19
CA GLY A 577 0.75 27.46 15.33
C GLY A 577 1.21 28.89 15.06
N HIS A 578 2.50 29.18 15.28
CA HIS A 578 3.10 30.47 14.97
C HIS A 578 3.47 30.63 13.50
N PHE A 579 3.47 29.55 12.70
CA PHE A 579 4.03 29.52 11.35
C PHE A 579 3.14 28.74 10.34
N TRP A 580 1.84 28.63 10.60
CA TRP A 580 0.84 28.09 9.67
C TRP A 580 0.87 28.83 8.34
N GLY A 581 0.61 30.14 8.37
CA GLY A 581 0.61 31.02 7.21
C GLY A 581 -0.14 30.43 6.01
N ALA A 582 0.48 30.51 4.83
CA ALA A 582 -0.07 29.95 3.60
C ALA A 582 -0.04 28.41 3.55
N ASN A 583 0.58 27.72 4.51
CA ASN A 583 0.81 26.27 4.46
C ASN A 583 -0.29 25.45 5.12
N GLU A 584 -1.24 26.08 5.83
CA GLU A 584 -2.23 25.36 6.63
C GLU A 584 -3.03 24.34 5.83
N VAL A 585 -3.49 24.73 4.63
CA VAL A 585 -4.27 23.84 3.76
C VAL A 585 -3.45 22.61 3.37
N ASN A 586 -2.19 22.78 2.95
CA ASN A 586 -1.31 21.69 2.54
C ASN A 586 -0.89 20.79 3.72
N VAL A 587 -0.64 21.37 4.90
CA VAL A 587 -0.28 20.59 6.09
C VAL A 587 -1.47 19.78 6.59
N ARG A 588 -2.70 20.34 6.60
CA ARG A 588 -3.91 19.58 6.92
C ARG A 588 -4.16 18.45 5.91
N TYR A 589 -3.95 18.74 4.63
CA TYR A 589 -3.97 17.71 3.58
C TYR A 589 -2.96 16.59 3.89
N LEU A 590 -1.71 16.92 4.20
CA LEU A 590 -0.68 15.95 4.53
C LEU A 590 -1.03 15.15 5.80
N ILE A 591 -1.51 15.77 6.87
CA ILE A 591 -1.95 15.05 8.09
C ILE A 591 -2.95 13.95 7.74
N ASN A 592 -3.96 14.26 6.93
CA ASN A 592 -4.93 13.27 6.46
C ASN A 592 -4.28 12.22 5.53
N ARG A 593 -3.43 12.66 4.60
CA ARG A 593 -2.75 11.81 3.61
C ARG A 593 -1.79 10.80 4.24
N LEU A 594 -1.18 11.16 5.37
CA LEU A 594 -0.29 10.35 6.19
C LEU A 594 -1.06 9.49 7.22
N GLY A 595 -2.37 9.75 7.38
CA GLY A 595 -3.21 9.12 8.39
C GLY A 595 -2.71 9.39 9.82
N ILE A 596 -2.29 10.63 10.10
CA ILE A 596 -1.86 11.09 11.42
C ILE A 596 -3.12 11.49 12.20
N ASP A 597 -3.27 10.97 13.41
CA ASP A 597 -4.35 11.37 14.32
C ASP A 597 -4.10 12.80 14.82
N ALA A 598 -4.94 13.73 14.37
CA ALA A 598 -4.91 15.14 14.76
C ALA A 598 -6.04 15.51 15.72
N SER A 599 -6.51 14.56 16.53
CA SER A 599 -7.50 14.82 17.59
C SER A 599 -7.01 15.81 18.66
N SER A 600 -5.70 16.00 18.81
CA SER A 600 -5.07 17.06 19.61
C SER A 600 -4.75 18.31 18.78
N SER A 601 -4.67 19.47 19.44
CA SER A 601 -4.32 20.74 18.78
C SER A 601 -2.91 20.69 18.19
N VAL A 602 -2.84 20.56 16.85
CA VAL A 602 -1.58 20.54 16.09
C VAL A 602 -0.83 21.88 16.18
N ASP A 603 -1.49 22.96 16.62
CA ASP A 603 -0.89 24.29 16.77
C ASP A 603 0.33 24.31 17.71
N HIS A 604 0.38 23.42 18.69
CA HIS A 604 1.49 23.35 19.65
C HIS A 604 2.58 22.37 19.24
N GLU A 605 2.38 21.60 18.17
CA GLU A 605 3.36 20.64 17.71
C GLU A 605 4.59 21.36 17.13
N PRO A 606 5.80 20.92 17.46
CA PRO A 606 7.02 21.54 16.93
C PRO A 606 7.24 21.17 15.47
N PHE A 607 7.97 21.98 14.71
CA PHE A 607 8.58 21.63 13.43
C PHE A 607 10.03 22.13 13.35
N ILE A 608 10.81 21.59 12.41
CA ILE A 608 12.24 21.87 12.25
C ILE A 608 12.42 22.97 11.21
N ALA A 609 12.55 24.22 11.65
CA ALA A 609 12.70 25.36 10.77
C ALA A 609 14.05 25.34 10.04
N GLY A 610 14.01 25.34 8.72
CA GLY A 610 15.19 25.33 7.85
C GLY A 610 15.67 23.93 7.46
N THR A 611 14.90 22.88 7.75
CA THR A 611 14.97 21.56 7.10
C THR A 611 16.35 20.88 7.08
N MET A 612 17.18 21.11 8.11
CA MET A 612 18.43 20.38 8.37
C MET A 612 18.33 19.65 9.71
N PHE A 613 18.53 18.33 9.70
CA PHE A 613 18.38 17.50 10.89
C PHE A 613 18.98 16.11 10.68
N TRP A 614 19.28 15.43 11.79
CA TRP A 614 19.50 13.99 11.78
C TRP A 614 18.18 13.25 11.90
N ALA A 615 18.05 12.12 11.23
CA ALA A 615 16.87 11.27 11.26
C ALA A 615 17.25 9.79 11.33
N ARG A 616 16.58 9.06 12.22
CA ARG A 616 16.32 7.64 12.01
C ARG A 616 15.31 7.54 10.86
N LEU A 617 15.62 6.81 9.80
CA LEU A 617 14.74 6.77 8.62
C LEU A 617 13.33 6.25 8.93
N ASP A 618 13.20 5.35 9.91
CA ASP A 618 11.89 4.90 10.39
C ASP A 618 10.99 6.05 10.90
N ALA A 619 11.58 7.14 11.40
CA ALA A 619 10.84 8.32 11.89
C ALA A 619 10.14 9.09 10.76
N ILE A 620 10.63 8.98 9.52
CA ILE A 620 10.02 9.65 8.37
C ILE A 620 9.30 8.66 7.44
N ARG A 621 9.22 7.38 7.83
CA ARG A 621 8.53 6.33 7.07
C ARG A 621 7.09 6.70 6.71
N PRO A 622 6.27 7.34 7.58
CA PRO A 622 4.92 7.74 7.19
C PRO A 622 4.90 8.64 5.94
N VAL A 623 5.85 9.57 5.82
CA VAL A 623 5.98 10.47 4.66
C VAL A 623 6.40 9.69 3.41
N LEU A 624 7.34 8.75 3.56
CA LEU A 624 7.83 7.92 2.44
C LEU A 624 6.78 6.91 1.95
N ASP A 625 6.01 6.30 2.87
CA ASP A 625 4.95 5.33 2.58
C ASP A 625 3.67 5.98 2.06
N ALA A 626 3.54 7.31 2.17
CA ALA A 626 2.43 8.03 1.56
C ALA A 626 2.54 8.09 0.04
N HIS A 627 3.75 7.94 -0.51
CA HIS A 627 4.02 8.03 -1.95
C HIS A 627 3.45 9.32 -2.54
N LEU A 628 3.86 10.49 -2.04
CA LEU A 628 3.41 11.76 -2.62
C LEU A 628 3.77 11.80 -4.11
N ASP A 629 2.83 12.26 -4.92
CA ASP A 629 3.02 12.32 -6.36
C ASP A 629 3.92 13.50 -6.71
N LEU A 630 4.78 13.36 -7.73
CA LEU A 630 5.72 14.43 -8.07
C LEU A 630 5.01 15.71 -8.52
N TRP A 631 3.80 15.59 -9.09
CA TRP A 631 3.02 16.73 -9.55
C TRP A 631 2.50 17.62 -8.41
N GLU A 632 2.44 17.10 -7.17
CA GLU A 632 1.99 17.84 -5.99
C GLU A 632 2.99 18.91 -5.54
N PHE A 633 4.25 18.80 -5.97
CA PHE A 633 5.28 19.80 -5.72
C PHE A 633 5.23 20.85 -6.81
N GLU A 634 5.30 22.13 -6.48
CA GLU A 634 5.21 23.22 -7.45
C GLU A 634 6.49 23.34 -8.29
N ASP A 635 6.36 23.83 -9.52
CA ASP A 635 7.53 24.23 -10.33
C ASP A 635 8.24 25.42 -9.65
N GLU A 636 9.57 25.40 -9.55
CA GLU A 636 10.30 26.49 -8.89
C GLU A 636 10.26 27.78 -9.73
N SER A 637 9.59 28.81 -9.20
CA SER A 637 9.39 30.13 -9.84
C SER A 637 9.66 31.30 -8.87
N GLY A 638 10.46 31.05 -7.82
CA GLY A 638 10.85 32.07 -6.84
C GLY A 638 9.87 32.24 -5.67
N GLN A 639 9.03 31.23 -5.41
CA GLN A 639 8.09 31.23 -4.29
C GLN A 639 8.83 31.36 -2.95
N VAL A 640 8.24 32.07 -1.98
CA VAL A 640 8.88 32.33 -0.68
C VAL A 640 8.31 31.43 0.44
N ASP A 641 7.05 31.02 0.34
CA ASP A 641 6.35 30.14 1.31
C ASP A 641 5.11 29.51 0.64
N GLY A 642 4.41 28.59 1.31
CA GLY A 642 3.09 28.08 0.88
C GLY A 642 3.12 26.92 -0.12
N THR A 643 4.31 26.38 -0.42
CA THR A 643 4.49 25.24 -1.35
C THR A 643 4.35 23.89 -0.64
N MET A 644 4.17 22.80 -1.39
CA MET A 644 4.14 21.45 -0.82
C MET A 644 5.43 21.10 -0.06
N ALA A 645 6.59 21.58 -0.54
CA ALA A 645 7.86 21.39 0.17
C ALA A 645 7.86 22.04 1.57
N HIS A 646 7.31 23.25 1.70
CA HIS A 646 7.17 23.95 2.98
C HIS A 646 6.15 23.26 3.90
N ALA A 647 5.12 22.62 3.33
CA ALA A 647 4.18 21.83 4.10
C ALA A 647 4.81 20.52 4.60
N VAL A 648 5.62 19.84 3.78
CA VAL A 648 6.35 18.64 4.17
C VAL A 648 7.36 18.93 5.30
N GLU A 649 8.07 20.06 5.24
CA GLU A 649 8.97 20.52 6.32
C GLU A 649 8.26 20.54 7.70
N ARG A 650 6.98 20.92 7.70
CA ARG A 650 6.15 21.06 8.91
C ARG A 650 5.63 19.74 9.46
N VAL A 651 5.63 18.65 8.68
CA VAL A 651 5.07 17.36 9.11
C VAL A 651 6.12 16.31 9.44
N PHE A 652 7.42 16.56 9.29
CA PHE A 652 8.46 15.58 9.66
C PHE A 652 8.38 15.16 11.14
N THR A 653 8.21 16.14 12.02
CA THR A 653 8.06 15.92 13.48
C THR A 653 6.75 15.19 13.80
N LEU A 654 5.65 15.55 13.14
CA LEU A 654 4.36 14.88 13.28
C LEU A 654 4.43 13.41 12.81
N ALA A 655 5.13 13.16 11.70
CA ALA A 655 5.38 11.81 11.20
C ALA A 655 6.21 10.98 12.20
N ALA A 656 7.23 11.57 12.81
CA ALA A 656 8.01 10.88 13.85
C ALA A 656 7.13 10.54 15.07
N SER A 657 6.36 11.51 15.56
CA SER A 657 5.47 11.33 16.70
C SER A 657 4.38 10.29 16.44
N SER A 658 3.83 10.21 15.22
CA SER A 658 2.76 9.27 14.88
C SER A 658 3.20 7.80 14.91
N VAL A 659 4.50 7.54 14.79
CA VAL A 659 5.10 6.20 14.96
C VAL A 659 5.78 6.01 16.33
N GLY A 660 5.51 6.91 17.29
CA GLY A 660 6.02 6.83 18.66
C GLY A 660 7.48 7.25 18.84
N LEU A 661 8.07 7.93 17.85
CA LEU A 661 9.44 8.43 17.89
C LEU A 661 9.47 9.92 18.23
N ALA A 662 10.49 10.32 18.99
CA ALA A 662 10.64 11.65 19.53
C ALA A 662 11.56 12.52 18.66
N THR A 663 11.23 13.81 18.61
CA THR A 663 12.15 14.86 18.16
C THR A 663 12.85 15.47 19.37
N ARG A 664 14.16 15.70 19.25
CA ARG A 664 15.02 16.28 20.29
C ARG A 664 15.91 17.36 19.67
N SER A 665 16.42 18.27 20.50
CA SER A 665 17.45 19.21 20.04
C SER A 665 18.83 18.55 20.13
N ALA A 666 19.79 19.06 19.35
CA ALA A 666 21.19 18.66 19.46
C ALA A 666 21.77 18.99 20.84
N ALA A 667 21.35 20.11 21.47
CA ALA A 667 21.77 20.46 22.82
C ALA A 667 21.31 19.42 23.85
N ASP A 668 20.04 19.04 23.85
CA ASP A 668 19.48 18.04 24.76
C ASP A 668 20.19 16.69 24.62
N VAL A 669 20.37 16.22 23.37
CA VAL A 669 21.09 14.95 23.09
C VAL A 669 22.55 15.00 23.57
N CYS A 670 23.21 16.16 23.48
CA CYS A 670 24.59 16.34 23.90
C CYS A 670 24.75 16.75 25.37
N GLY A 671 23.67 16.87 26.15
CA GLY A 671 23.71 17.34 27.53
C GLY A 671 24.17 18.81 27.67
N LEU A 672 23.92 19.64 26.66
CA LEU A 672 24.26 21.06 26.63
C LEU A 672 23.04 21.92 27.00
N PRO A 673 23.25 23.16 27.46
CA PRO A 673 22.15 24.08 27.75
C PRO A 673 21.29 24.34 26.52
N GLU A 674 19.97 24.27 26.68
CA GLU A 674 19.02 24.71 25.66
C GLU A 674 19.14 26.21 25.39
N ALA A 675 18.93 26.61 24.14
CA ALA A 675 18.77 28.03 23.83
C ALA A 675 17.47 28.50 24.48
N GLY A 676 17.56 29.50 25.38
CA GLY A 676 16.41 29.97 26.16
C GLY A 676 15.20 30.28 25.28
N ALA A 677 14.16 29.46 25.37
CA ALA A 677 12.89 29.67 24.69
C ALA A 677 11.92 30.28 25.69
N GLU A 678 11.43 31.50 25.40
CA GLU A 678 10.01 31.87 25.53
C GLU A 678 9.68 33.34 25.18
N THR A 679 10.66 34.26 25.08
CA THR A 679 10.34 35.70 24.89
C THR A 679 10.91 36.40 23.65
N ALA A 680 11.95 35.87 23.00
CA ALA A 680 12.54 36.51 21.82
C ALA A 680 11.87 36.05 20.49
N PRO A 681 11.58 36.95 19.55
CA PRO A 681 11.07 36.58 18.22
C PRO A 681 12.11 35.75 17.45
N TYR A 682 11.65 34.72 16.72
CA TYR A 682 12.54 33.88 15.90
C TYR A 682 13.21 34.75 14.82
N PRO A 683 14.55 34.87 14.79
CA PRO A 683 15.24 35.88 14.00
C PRO A 683 15.18 35.62 12.49
N TYR A 684 14.80 34.41 12.08
CA TYR A 684 14.87 33.95 10.69
C TYR A 684 13.51 33.86 9.98
N ALA A 685 12.38 33.88 10.71
CA ALA A 685 11.05 33.89 10.12
C ALA A 685 10.06 34.72 10.96
N ARG A 686 9.12 35.37 10.28
CA ARG A 686 8.04 36.13 10.93
C ARG A 686 6.90 35.17 11.31
N ARG A 687 6.31 35.39 12.50
CA ARG A 687 5.10 34.66 12.89
C ARG A 687 3.97 34.97 11.91
N SER A 688 3.15 33.99 11.60
CA SER A 688 1.90 34.17 10.84
C SER A 688 0.99 35.12 11.61
N HIS A 689 0.44 36.13 10.93
CA HIS A 689 -0.62 36.95 11.50
C HIS A 689 -1.87 36.06 11.62
N ARG A 690 -2.36 35.83 12.85
CA ARG A 690 -3.74 35.36 13.03
C ARG A 690 -4.63 36.56 12.69
N ASP A 691 -5.28 36.54 11.54
CA ASP A 691 -6.45 37.39 11.33
C ASP A 691 -7.45 37.02 12.44
N GLN A 692 -7.80 38.00 13.27
CA GLN A 692 -8.78 37.86 14.36
C GLN A 692 -10.18 37.61 13.81
#